data_AF-A0AAU3UZR1-F1
#
_entry.id   AF-A0AAU3UZR1-F1
#
_cell.length_a   1.000
_cell.length_b   1.000
_cell.length_c   1.000
_cell.angle_alpha   90.00
_cell.angle_beta   90.00
_cell.angle_gamma   90.00
#
_symmetry.space_group_name_H-M   'P 1'
#
loop_
_entity.id
_entity.type
_entity.pdbx_description
1 polymer ?
#
loop_
_entity_poly.entity_id
_entity_poly.type
_entity_poly.pdbx_seq_one_letter_code
_entity_poly.pdbx_strand_id
1 'polypeptide(L)'
;MRSIADGSAARTALNAELGRLRAQLQWFVRSLQQGNPQRGEHCGYAIDGQVHEVAAAETVEFWEALLAMSQSWEIRFSHYGNITTAPLLRADLDRLLGDDFDLAAWTARSHDVLDADKRELEHTLTVLRHADYRALLALDEFTIEFGSAPRTFAMIVGDIAGSALVADLIAQGYIDPYYCVYVSQYYGGRVSAKAMKFLMNNVASNTPDTHYDLAATDVEAVVRETRATFLNDLSGYNIAVLDYLLVAGRRVDSGPLADTDLADVLLGHIVTRWGEHEQKFLNSYFTGGHRQHDALMWATRNWSEVFTFLARDADIAVAARIRFTSIVLLASEPTMTYTLDDDVRAFLTRYYSQINAIVGDHTGTETAATFDILDKAGFVCEDLAVVAPRLRERLVTAGRYRCSAANLKSAAATADIGLDTLWAASRQVYEFALADPRSFRAAFDDDTDTEFVITDPAAFAGILDDLIATTGAHDADTDADTARLWTGEHLDWVLANAAPACHITDLAHDANTTLWPTLARASRFTLTLNNVHTYLADTGSIDEELAGHLLRTGSIDTSAENPAPAESMPTAADRKMTVALAVLNASSTLPDADFRTDVVERLDLTDWVDVTAVTAEHGRLLSLLIMRHICEDSAATFAHFPCQDWDTLHPAILASGTFADFVNPDLLDEHSVERLFTTNGSALTAAQTTVLQSLEAFTPHTAPAALLAAGRYAIDTGHRLAAPHIERIAAATHDPVITIALVSALPASQIAAAEIEQILSHLPDNYPKLNQPGQSFTLPADDLHRGLLTRLKREGRVEKFVHRRATGRFSVTTKT
;
A
#
# COMPACT_ATOMS: atom_id res chain seq x y z
N MET A 1 52.02 -27.26 23.78
CA MET A 1 51.46 -26.58 24.97
C MET A 1 50.01 -26.15 24.74
N ARG A 2 49.69 -25.51 23.61
CA ARG A 2 48.33 -25.22 23.07
C ARG A 2 47.34 -26.40 22.91
N SER A 3 47.64 -27.58 23.44
CA SER A 3 46.80 -28.78 23.27
C SER A 3 46.63 -29.61 24.55
N ILE A 4 47.36 -29.29 25.63
CA ILE A 4 47.51 -30.21 26.77
C ILE A 4 46.88 -29.66 28.06
N ALA A 5 46.81 -28.34 28.24
CA ALA A 5 46.12 -27.72 29.38
C ALA A 5 44.65 -27.38 29.06
N ASP A 6 44.39 -26.91 27.83
CA ASP A 6 43.11 -26.36 27.33
C ASP A 6 41.93 -27.35 27.31
N GLY A 7 42.17 -28.66 27.49
CA GLY A 7 41.12 -29.66 27.36
C GLY A 7 40.52 -30.15 28.67
N SER A 8 41.24 -30.06 29.79
CA SER A 8 40.96 -30.92 30.94
C SER A 8 39.82 -30.42 31.81
N ALA A 9 39.93 -29.21 32.37
CA ALA A 9 38.91 -28.66 33.27
C ALA A 9 37.64 -28.26 32.51
N ALA A 10 37.80 -27.65 31.33
CA ALA A 10 36.71 -27.31 30.42
C ALA A 10 35.94 -28.56 29.95
N ARG A 11 36.62 -29.62 29.46
CA ARG A 11 35.92 -30.89 29.16
C ARG A 11 35.32 -31.49 30.41
N THR A 12 35.91 -31.35 31.59
CA THR A 12 35.34 -31.96 32.81
C THR A 12 34.01 -31.31 33.20
N ALA A 13 33.91 -29.98 33.14
CA ALA A 13 32.67 -29.26 33.41
C ALA A 13 31.62 -29.49 32.31
N LEU A 14 32.03 -29.47 31.04
CA LEU A 14 31.15 -29.72 29.90
C LEU A 14 30.67 -31.18 29.86
N ASN A 15 31.56 -32.14 30.16
CA ASN A 15 31.23 -33.57 30.26
C ASN A 15 30.30 -33.88 31.44
N ALA A 16 30.39 -33.14 32.55
CA ALA A 16 29.49 -33.31 33.68
C ALA A 16 28.04 -32.93 33.32
N GLU A 17 27.85 -31.84 32.59
CA GLU A 17 26.53 -31.38 32.13
C GLU A 17 25.99 -32.25 30.98
N LEU A 18 26.86 -32.66 30.04
CA LEU A 18 26.54 -33.68 29.03
C LEU A 18 26.08 -34.99 29.66
N GLY A 19 26.68 -35.39 30.78
CA GLY A 19 26.26 -36.55 31.56
C GLY A 19 24.82 -36.46 32.04
N ARG A 20 24.37 -35.28 32.50
CA ARG A 20 22.99 -35.03 32.91
C ARG A 20 22.02 -35.09 31.73
N LEU A 21 22.33 -34.37 30.64
CA LEU A 21 21.51 -34.32 29.43
C LEU A 21 21.35 -35.70 28.79
N ARG A 22 22.43 -36.48 28.74
CA ARG A 22 22.41 -37.88 28.30
C ARG A 22 21.48 -38.74 29.15
N ALA A 23 21.53 -38.60 30.48
CA ALA A 23 20.68 -39.38 31.37
C ALA A 23 19.20 -39.08 31.13
N GLN A 24 18.85 -37.81 30.87
CA GLN A 24 17.49 -37.40 30.52
C GLN A 24 17.05 -37.98 29.17
N LEU A 25 17.89 -37.87 28.13
CA LEU A 25 17.61 -38.45 26.82
C LEU A 25 17.43 -39.97 26.87
N GLN A 26 18.27 -40.67 27.62
CA GLN A 26 18.15 -42.11 27.82
C GLN A 26 16.88 -42.50 28.58
N TRP A 27 16.48 -41.72 29.58
CA TRP A 27 15.21 -41.93 30.28
C TRP A 27 14.03 -41.76 29.33
N PHE A 28 14.05 -40.73 28.49
CA PHE A 28 12.99 -40.46 27.52
C PHE A 28 12.87 -41.55 26.45
N VAL A 29 14.00 -42.00 25.89
CA VAL A 29 14.05 -43.16 24.97
C VAL A 29 13.42 -44.40 25.61
N ARG A 30 13.72 -44.69 26.87
CA ARG A 30 13.13 -45.83 27.60
C ARG A 30 11.63 -45.66 27.83
N SER A 31 11.17 -44.45 28.15
CA SER A 31 9.75 -44.14 28.28
C SER A 31 9.00 -44.41 26.97
N LEU A 32 9.59 -44.01 25.85
CA LEU A 32 9.05 -44.27 24.51
C LEU A 32 9.00 -45.76 24.16
N GLN A 33 9.98 -46.57 24.61
CA GLN A 33 9.96 -48.03 24.45
C GLN A 33 8.88 -48.70 25.31
N GLN A 34 8.62 -48.20 26.52
CA GLN A 34 7.57 -48.71 27.40
C GLN A 34 6.16 -48.43 26.86
N GLY A 35 5.97 -47.29 26.17
CA GLY A 35 4.69 -46.90 25.59
C GLY A 35 4.31 -47.67 24.31
N ASN A 36 5.24 -48.33 23.63
CA ASN A 36 4.96 -49.10 22.42
C ASN A 36 5.82 -50.37 22.34
N PRO A 37 5.25 -51.57 22.61
CA PRO A 37 5.98 -52.84 22.64
C PRO A 37 6.62 -53.26 21.30
N GLN A 38 6.29 -52.60 20.19
CA GLN A 38 6.89 -52.88 18.88
C GLN A 38 8.20 -52.12 18.61
N ARG A 39 8.60 -51.22 19.51
CA ARG A 39 9.91 -50.55 19.44
C ARG A 39 10.99 -51.48 19.97
N GLY A 40 11.93 -51.85 19.10
CA GLY A 40 13.07 -52.69 19.45
C GLY A 40 14.18 -51.93 20.16
N GLU A 41 15.42 -52.36 19.94
CA GLU A 41 16.59 -51.78 20.59
C GLU A 41 16.91 -50.39 20.04
N HIS A 42 17.16 -49.41 20.91
CA HIS A 42 17.56 -48.06 20.50
C HIS A 42 18.90 -48.13 19.76
N CYS A 43 18.92 -47.70 18.50
CA CYS A 43 20.07 -47.87 17.61
C CYS A 43 20.67 -46.56 17.07
N GLY A 44 20.03 -45.41 17.32
CA GLY A 44 20.60 -44.10 16.98
C GLY A 44 19.57 -42.98 16.89
N TYR A 45 20.02 -41.86 16.35
CA TYR A 45 19.24 -40.64 16.16
C TYR A 45 19.31 -40.20 14.70
N ALA A 46 18.34 -39.43 14.23
CA ALA A 46 18.44 -38.69 12.98
C ALA A 46 18.08 -37.22 13.20
N ILE A 47 18.95 -36.31 12.79
CA ILE A 47 18.78 -34.85 12.93
C ILE A 47 18.88 -34.25 11.54
N ASP A 48 17.82 -33.58 11.06
CA ASP A 48 17.74 -33.00 9.72
C ASP A 48 18.24 -33.97 8.61
N GLY A 49 17.93 -35.26 8.76
CA GLY A 49 18.28 -36.34 7.81
C GLY A 49 19.66 -36.98 8.00
N GLN A 50 20.54 -36.44 8.85
CA GLN A 50 21.82 -37.08 9.20
C GLN A 50 21.66 -38.08 10.33
N VAL A 51 22.21 -39.30 10.14
CA VAL A 51 22.10 -40.39 11.11
C VAL A 51 23.29 -40.38 12.06
N HIS A 52 22.99 -40.40 13.36
CA HIS A 52 23.96 -40.44 14.44
C HIS A 52 23.81 -41.74 15.24
N GLU A 53 24.92 -42.36 15.62
CA GLU A 53 24.90 -43.54 16.50
C GLU A 53 24.49 -43.15 17.93
N VAL A 54 24.09 -44.14 18.74
CA VAL A 54 23.71 -43.91 20.15
C VAL A 54 24.83 -43.24 20.96
N ALA A 55 26.09 -43.54 20.64
CA ALA A 55 27.25 -42.94 21.29
C ALA A 55 27.45 -41.45 20.96
N ALA A 56 26.84 -40.93 19.88
CA ALA A 56 26.93 -39.52 19.53
C ALA A 56 26.35 -38.62 20.62
N ALA A 57 25.37 -39.10 21.40
CA ALA A 57 24.82 -38.36 22.55
C ALA A 57 25.84 -38.06 23.66
N GLU A 58 27.07 -38.60 23.57
CA GLU A 58 28.19 -38.30 24.46
C GLU A 58 29.01 -37.08 24.00
N THR A 59 28.77 -36.55 22.80
CA THR A 59 29.60 -35.51 22.20
C THR A 59 28.88 -34.18 22.13
N VAL A 60 29.64 -33.08 22.17
CA VAL A 60 29.11 -31.72 22.14
C VAL A 60 28.43 -31.44 20.80
N GLU A 61 29.07 -31.92 19.73
CA GLU A 61 28.65 -31.71 18.34
C GLU A 61 27.26 -32.29 18.07
N PHE A 62 26.91 -33.40 18.72
CA PHE A 62 25.56 -33.95 18.65
C PHE A 62 24.53 -33.01 19.28
N TRP A 63 24.82 -32.46 20.45
CA TRP A 63 23.89 -31.57 21.15
C TRP A 63 23.79 -30.23 20.44
N GLU A 64 24.86 -29.69 19.88
CA GLU A 64 24.83 -28.50 19.03
C GLU A 64 24.00 -28.73 17.76
N ALA A 65 24.20 -29.85 17.07
CA ALA A 65 23.39 -30.21 15.90
C ALA A 65 21.91 -30.39 16.25
N LEU A 66 21.62 -31.01 17.40
CA LEU A 66 20.25 -31.16 17.91
C LEU A 66 19.65 -29.79 18.25
N LEU A 67 20.43 -28.88 18.85
CA LEU A 67 19.95 -27.55 19.23
C LEU A 67 19.77 -26.61 18.03
N ALA A 68 20.54 -26.78 16.96
CA ALA A 68 20.46 -26.02 15.72
C ALA A 68 19.46 -26.56 14.69
N MET A 69 18.76 -27.67 15.01
CA MET A 69 17.80 -28.29 14.07
C MET A 69 16.72 -27.30 13.62
N SER A 70 16.40 -27.32 12.33
CA SER A 70 15.44 -26.37 11.73
C SER A 70 14.00 -26.89 11.67
N GLN A 71 13.81 -28.22 11.64
CA GLN A 71 12.49 -28.83 11.41
C GLN A 71 12.11 -29.94 12.40
N SER A 72 12.84 -31.06 12.42
CA SER A 72 12.48 -32.23 13.26
C SER A 72 13.67 -33.16 13.50
N TRP A 73 13.56 -33.98 14.55
CA TRP A 73 14.54 -35.02 14.85
C TRP A 73 13.84 -36.35 15.14
N GLU A 74 14.54 -37.46 14.97
CA GLU A 74 13.98 -38.79 15.13
C GLU A 74 14.85 -39.68 16.02
N ILE A 75 14.20 -40.49 16.86
CA ILE A 75 14.86 -41.59 17.58
C ILE A 75 14.65 -42.88 16.78
N ARG A 76 15.74 -43.61 16.51
CA ARG A 76 15.76 -44.83 15.70
C ARG A 76 15.81 -46.08 16.58
N PHE A 77 14.96 -47.06 16.27
CA PHE A 77 14.90 -48.35 16.93
C PHE A 77 15.09 -49.48 15.91
N SER A 78 15.83 -50.53 16.29
CA SER A 78 16.06 -51.72 15.48
C SER A 78 15.25 -52.90 16.03
N HIS A 79 14.44 -53.53 15.20
CA HIS A 79 13.69 -54.74 15.56
C HIS A 79 13.72 -55.75 14.40
N TYR A 80 14.31 -56.92 14.62
CA TYR A 80 14.50 -57.98 13.61
C TYR A 80 15.10 -57.48 12.27
N GLY A 81 16.06 -56.55 12.33
CA GLY A 81 16.74 -56.01 11.14
C GLY A 81 15.99 -54.87 10.43
N ASN A 82 14.78 -54.53 10.85
CA ASN A 82 14.06 -53.35 10.38
C ASN A 82 14.27 -52.16 11.31
N ILE A 83 14.43 -50.97 10.73
CA ILE A 83 14.54 -49.71 11.48
C ILE A 83 13.16 -49.05 11.53
N THR A 84 12.68 -48.74 12.73
CA THR A 84 11.53 -47.88 12.95
C THR A 84 11.99 -46.58 13.59
N THR A 85 11.34 -45.47 13.25
CA THR A 85 11.68 -44.15 13.78
C THR A 85 10.52 -43.55 14.57
N ALA A 86 10.86 -42.75 15.56
CA ALA A 86 9.92 -41.95 16.32
C ALA A 86 10.23 -40.47 16.04
N PRO A 87 9.46 -39.79 15.17
CA PRO A 87 9.65 -38.37 14.92
C PRO A 87 9.24 -37.55 16.14
N LEU A 88 10.02 -36.52 16.42
CA LEU A 88 9.86 -35.62 17.55
C LEU A 88 9.95 -34.17 17.06
N LEU A 89 9.15 -33.31 17.69
CA LEU A 89 9.13 -31.89 17.40
C LEU A 89 10.08 -31.15 18.35
N ARG A 90 10.36 -29.88 18.03
CA ARG A 90 11.14 -29.01 18.92
C ARG A 90 10.55 -28.92 20.33
N ALA A 91 9.24 -28.86 20.45
CA ALA A 91 8.54 -28.82 21.74
C ALA A 91 8.79 -30.06 22.61
N ASP A 92 9.08 -31.23 22.03
CA ASP A 92 9.44 -32.44 22.78
C ASP A 92 10.88 -32.34 23.33
N LEU A 93 11.77 -31.63 22.62
CA LEU A 93 13.10 -31.31 23.11
C LEU A 93 13.04 -30.32 24.28
N ASP A 94 12.19 -29.31 24.22
CA ASP A 94 12.02 -28.35 25.31
C ASP A 94 11.50 -29.05 26.58
N ARG A 95 10.56 -30.00 26.42
CA ARG A 95 10.10 -30.89 27.51
C ARG A 95 11.20 -31.79 28.07
N LEU A 96 12.12 -32.25 27.22
CA LEU A 96 13.24 -33.10 27.61
C LEU A 96 14.27 -32.31 28.44
N LEU A 97 14.56 -31.08 28.03
CA LEU A 97 15.55 -30.21 28.64
C LEU A 97 15.02 -29.55 29.93
N GLY A 98 13.70 -29.33 30.02
CA GLY A 98 13.01 -28.74 31.16
C GLY A 98 13.02 -27.21 31.14
N ASP A 99 12.03 -26.58 31.80
CA ASP A 99 11.80 -25.13 31.79
C ASP A 99 12.96 -24.29 32.35
N ASP A 100 13.90 -24.90 33.08
CA ASP A 100 15.06 -24.23 33.70
C ASP A 100 16.32 -24.19 32.81
N PHE A 101 16.30 -24.82 31.62
CA PHE A 101 17.48 -24.87 30.74
C PHE A 101 17.49 -23.69 29.74
N ASP A 102 18.24 -22.64 30.09
CA ASP A 102 18.47 -21.49 29.20
C ASP A 102 19.59 -21.79 28.19
N LEU A 103 19.18 -21.96 26.94
CA LEU A 103 20.04 -22.24 25.80
C LEU A 103 21.02 -21.10 25.51
N ALA A 104 20.60 -19.84 25.61
CA ALA A 104 21.44 -18.68 25.38
C ALA A 104 22.52 -18.56 26.47
N ALA A 105 22.16 -18.87 27.72
CA ALA A 105 23.09 -18.91 28.84
C ALA A 105 24.10 -20.06 28.77
N TRP A 106 23.79 -21.16 28.08
CA TRP A 106 24.74 -22.26 27.84
C TRP A 106 25.79 -21.88 26.80
N THR A 107 25.37 -21.31 25.67
CA THR A 107 26.28 -20.83 24.61
C THR A 107 27.17 -19.70 25.13
N ALA A 108 26.61 -18.73 25.85
CA ALA A 108 27.38 -17.65 26.49
C ALA A 108 28.43 -18.17 27.49
N ARG A 109 28.08 -19.13 28.36
CA ARG A 109 29.04 -19.72 29.31
C ARG A 109 30.17 -20.49 28.63
N SER A 110 29.90 -21.18 27.53
CA SER A 110 30.94 -21.84 26.74
C SER A 110 31.91 -20.83 26.11
N HIS A 111 31.40 -19.70 25.62
CA HIS A 111 32.23 -18.60 25.10
C HIS A 111 33.08 -17.93 26.18
N ASP A 112 32.51 -17.62 27.35
CA ASP A 112 33.23 -16.98 28.45
C ASP A 112 34.42 -17.82 28.95
N VAL A 113 34.27 -19.15 28.97
CA VAL A 113 35.32 -20.10 29.35
C VAL A 113 36.42 -20.15 28.28
N LEU A 114 36.05 -20.22 27.00
CA LEU A 114 37.02 -20.19 25.90
C LEU A 114 37.80 -18.87 25.84
N ASP A 115 37.13 -17.74 26.12
CA ASP A 115 37.78 -16.44 26.19
C ASP A 115 38.70 -16.32 27.40
N ALA A 116 38.37 -16.97 28.53
CA ALA A 116 39.26 -17.05 29.68
C ALA A 116 40.52 -17.87 29.38
N ASP A 117 40.37 -19.04 28.74
CA ASP A 117 41.50 -19.89 28.34
C ASP A 117 42.38 -19.17 27.30
N LYS A 118 41.77 -18.49 26.33
CA LYS A 118 42.51 -17.65 25.36
C LYS A 118 43.33 -16.57 26.07
N ARG A 119 42.74 -15.85 27.04
CA ARG A 119 43.44 -14.82 27.82
C ARG A 119 44.61 -15.39 28.62
N GLU A 120 44.44 -16.57 29.22
CA GLU A 120 45.51 -17.23 29.98
C GLU A 120 46.66 -17.70 29.08
N LEU A 121 46.33 -18.26 27.91
CA LEU A 121 47.32 -18.66 26.91
C LEU A 121 48.07 -17.45 26.34
N GLU A 122 47.38 -16.36 26.06
CA GLU A 122 47.99 -15.10 25.61
C GLU A 122 48.91 -14.51 26.69
N HIS A 123 48.50 -14.59 27.96
CA HIS A 123 49.33 -14.20 29.09
C HIS A 123 50.60 -15.05 29.18
N THR A 124 50.45 -16.38 29.16
CA THR A 124 51.56 -17.34 29.19
C THR A 124 52.53 -17.12 28.02
N LEU A 125 52.00 -16.93 26.80
CA LEU A 125 52.80 -16.67 25.61
C LEU A 125 53.59 -15.36 25.74
N THR A 126 52.95 -14.31 26.27
CA THR A 126 53.60 -13.01 26.51
C THR A 126 54.75 -13.15 27.52
N VAL A 127 54.52 -13.89 28.62
CA VAL A 127 55.57 -14.18 29.61
C VAL A 127 56.74 -14.92 28.97
N LEU A 128 56.47 -15.99 28.21
CA LEU A 128 57.52 -16.79 27.57
C LEU A 128 58.32 -16.04 26.50
N ARG A 129 57.69 -15.15 25.73
CA ARG A 129 58.36 -14.36 24.69
C ARG A 129 59.30 -13.30 25.25
N HIS A 130 59.01 -12.77 26.44
CA HIS A 130 59.79 -11.70 27.07
C HIS A 130 60.56 -12.14 28.31
N ALA A 131 60.51 -13.43 28.66
CA ALA A 131 61.31 -13.98 29.74
C ALA A 131 62.80 -13.90 29.39
N ASP A 132 63.57 -13.25 30.27
CA ASP A 132 65.02 -13.36 30.22
C ASP A 132 65.48 -14.75 30.68
N TYR A 133 66.77 -15.05 30.57
CA TYR A 133 67.28 -16.36 30.98
C TYR A 133 67.02 -16.65 32.47
N ARG A 134 66.99 -15.62 33.32
CA ARG A 134 66.70 -15.78 34.75
C ARG A 134 65.25 -16.18 35.00
N ALA A 135 64.30 -15.57 34.30
CA ALA A 135 62.89 -15.92 34.36
C ALA A 135 62.65 -17.32 33.79
N LEU A 136 63.27 -17.67 32.67
CA LEU A 136 63.17 -19.02 32.08
C LEU A 136 63.73 -20.12 33.00
N LEU A 137 64.73 -19.81 33.82
CA LEU A 137 65.27 -20.75 34.82
C LEU A 137 64.25 -21.10 35.92
N ALA A 138 63.27 -20.22 36.17
CA ALA A 138 62.25 -20.40 37.20
C ALA A 138 60.99 -21.14 36.69
N LEU A 139 60.86 -21.33 35.38
CA LEU A 139 59.69 -21.97 34.76
C LEU A 139 59.97 -23.45 34.49
N ASP A 140 59.63 -24.31 35.45
CA ASP A 140 59.86 -25.76 35.37
C ASP A 140 58.72 -26.51 34.66
N GLU A 141 57.57 -25.86 34.47
CA GLU A 141 56.42 -26.40 33.75
C GLU A 141 56.66 -26.51 32.22
N PHE A 142 57.67 -25.81 31.69
CA PHE A 142 57.95 -25.75 30.26
C PHE A 142 59.19 -26.56 29.86
N THR A 143 59.00 -27.45 28.88
CA THR A 143 60.08 -28.26 28.31
C THR A 143 60.18 -28.06 26.80
N ILE A 144 61.41 -28.14 26.30
CA ILE A 144 61.71 -28.15 24.86
C ILE A 144 62.45 -29.44 24.49
N GLU A 145 62.29 -29.90 23.26
CA GLU A 145 63.08 -31.02 22.76
C GLU A 145 64.54 -30.59 22.62
N PHE A 146 65.39 -31.18 23.44
CA PHE A 146 66.82 -30.92 23.42
C PHE A 146 67.58 -32.25 23.46
N GLY A 147 68.18 -32.63 22.33
CA GLY A 147 68.71 -33.97 22.12
C GLY A 147 67.59 -34.98 21.87
N SER A 148 67.52 -36.04 22.68
CA SER A 148 66.55 -37.14 22.53
C SER A 148 65.46 -37.17 23.61
N ALA A 149 65.31 -36.11 24.40
CA ALA A 149 64.32 -36.04 25.48
C ALA A 149 63.84 -34.58 25.70
N PRO A 150 62.61 -34.39 26.22
CA PRO A 150 62.17 -33.09 26.70
C PRO A 150 63.00 -32.64 27.90
N ARG A 151 63.48 -31.39 27.87
CA ARG A 151 64.31 -30.77 28.92
C ARG A 151 63.77 -29.39 29.29
N THR A 152 63.86 -29.02 30.56
CA THR A 152 63.59 -27.64 31.01
C THR A 152 64.80 -26.74 30.71
N PHE A 153 64.59 -25.42 30.71
CA PHE A 153 65.68 -24.48 30.43
C PHE A 153 66.83 -24.60 31.45
N ALA A 154 66.52 -24.83 32.73
CA ALA A 154 67.53 -25.07 33.77
C ALA A 154 68.42 -26.28 33.49
N MET A 155 67.84 -27.38 32.97
CA MET A 155 68.61 -28.56 32.59
C MET A 155 69.55 -28.26 31.42
N ILE A 156 69.06 -27.49 30.43
CA ILE A 156 69.84 -27.12 29.25
C ILE A 156 71.01 -26.20 29.63
N VAL A 157 70.79 -25.22 30.51
CA VAL A 157 71.87 -24.37 31.02
C VAL A 157 72.91 -25.21 31.76
N GLY A 158 72.48 -26.17 32.58
CA GLY A 158 73.38 -27.11 33.24
C GLY A 158 74.24 -27.94 32.27
N ASP A 159 73.65 -28.38 31.16
CA ASP A 159 74.33 -29.19 30.14
C ASP A 159 75.31 -28.35 29.26
N ILE A 160 74.98 -27.08 28.96
CA ILE A 160 75.73 -26.24 28.00
C ILE A 160 76.75 -25.32 28.68
N ALA A 161 76.48 -24.79 29.87
CA ALA A 161 77.26 -23.68 30.45
C ALA A 161 78.75 -23.99 30.67
N GLY A 162 79.13 -25.26 30.74
CA GLY A 162 80.53 -25.73 30.81
C GLY A 162 81.28 -25.38 32.10
N SER A 163 80.73 -24.53 32.97
CA SER A 163 81.23 -24.21 34.31
C SER A 163 80.12 -23.69 35.22
N ALA A 164 80.26 -23.91 36.53
CA ALA A 164 79.31 -23.42 37.54
C ALA A 164 79.22 -21.88 37.56
N LEU A 165 80.33 -21.17 37.31
CA LEU A 165 80.35 -19.71 37.27
C LEU A 165 79.45 -19.15 36.16
N VAL A 166 79.47 -19.75 34.96
CA VAL A 166 78.62 -19.30 33.84
C VAL A 166 77.15 -19.54 34.14
N ALA A 167 76.81 -20.69 34.72
CA ALA A 167 75.44 -20.97 35.16
C ALA A 167 74.96 -19.97 36.22
N ASP A 168 75.81 -19.61 37.19
CA ASP A 168 75.50 -18.59 38.21
C ASP A 168 75.33 -17.19 37.61
N LEU A 169 76.16 -16.81 36.63
CA LEU A 169 76.03 -15.52 35.95
C LEU A 169 74.73 -15.41 35.15
N ILE A 170 74.28 -16.50 34.52
CA ILE A 170 72.97 -16.59 33.86
C ILE A 170 71.85 -16.50 34.91
N ALA A 171 71.95 -17.27 36.00
CA ALA A 171 70.94 -17.29 37.06
C ALA A 171 70.76 -15.94 37.77
N GLN A 172 71.83 -15.16 37.89
CA GLN A 172 71.78 -13.81 38.47
C GLN A 172 71.40 -12.72 37.45
N GLY A 173 71.25 -13.06 36.17
CA GLY A 173 70.86 -12.12 35.09
C GLY A 173 72.01 -11.25 34.56
N TYR A 174 73.27 -11.59 34.83
CA TYR A 174 74.43 -10.89 34.25
C TYR A 174 74.69 -11.29 32.79
N ILE A 175 74.29 -12.50 32.41
CA ILE A 175 74.24 -12.97 31.03
C ILE A 175 72.77 -13.08 30.64
N ASP A 176 72.34 -12.23 29.73
CA ASP A 176 70.98 -12.17 29.18
C ASP A 176 70.98 -12.53 27.67
N PRO A 177 69.82 -12.60 27.00
CA PRO A 177 69.73 -12.89 25.57
C PRO A 177 70.53 -11.93 24.66
N TYR A 178 70.83 -10.73 25.12
CA TYR A 178 71.53 -9.68 24.38
C TYR A 178 73.00 -9.51 24.81
N TYR A 179 73.51 -10.34 25.74
CA TYR A 179 74.89 -10.28 26.24
C TYR A 179 75.94 -10.20 25.13
N CYS A 180 75.78 -10.99 24.07
CA CYS A 180 76.71 -10.95 22.93
C CYS A 180 76.76 -9.59 22.22
N VAL A 181 75.66 -8.82 22.26
CA VAL A 181 75.50 -7.54 21.54
C VAL A 181 76.30 -6.43 22.23
N TYR A 182 76.34 -6.37 23.56
CA TYR A 182 77.02 -5.30 24.30
C TYR A 182 78.42 -5.65 24.83
N VAL A 183 78.85 -6.91 24.76
CA VAL A 183 80.18 -7.34 25.25
C VAL A 183 81.19 -7.51 24.12
N SER A 184 80.73 -7.62 22.86
CA SER A 184 81.60 -7.90 21.71
C SER A 184 81.99 -6.65 20.92
N GLN A 185 83.30 -6.41 20.78
CA GLN A 185 83.85 -5.30 19.97
C GLN A 185 83.63 -5.48 18.46
N TYR A 186 83.33 -6.69 17.98
CA TYR A 186 83.10 -7.00 16.56
C TYR A 186 81.67 -6.72 16.08
N TYR A 187 80.73 -6.43 16.99
CA TYR A 187 79.32 -6.23 16.61
C TYR A 187 79.03 -4.88 15.94
N GLY A 188 79.87 -3.86 16.13
CA GLY A 188 79.69 -2.54 15.50
C GLY A 188 79.76 -2.54 13.96
N GLY A 189 80.31 -3.60 13.33
CA GLY A 189 80.30 -3.78 11.88
C GLY A 189 79.09 -4.54 11.33
N ARG A 190 78.32 -5.23 12.20
CA ARG A 190 77.19 -6.10 11.83
C ARG A 190 75.83 -5.52 12.23
N VAL A 191 75.79 -4.74 13.31
CA VAL A 191 74.61 -4.05 13.85
C VAL A 191 74.99 -2.60 14.10
N SER A 192 74.24 -1.66 13.53
CA SER A 192 74.51 -0.23 13.74
C SER A 192 74.20 0.20 15.17
N ALA A 193 74.75 1.34 15.60
CA ALA A 193 74.41 1.91 16.91
C ALA A 193 72.90 2.18 17.07
N LYS A 194 72.20 2.55 15.98
CA LYS A 194 70.75 2.78 15.99
C LYS A 194 69.97 1.47 16.17
N ALA A 195 70.33 0.42 15.42
CA ALA A 195 69.73 -0.90 15.53
C ALA A 195 69.97 -1.52 16.91
N MET A 196 71.19 -1.37 17.45
CA MET A 196 71.54 -1.85 18.79
C MET A 196 70.72 -1.15 19.89
N LYS A 197 70.56 0.18 19.78
CA LYS A 197 69.72 0.94 20.72
C LYS A 197 68.26 0.51 20.64
N PHE A 198 67.74 0.24 19.44
CA PHE A 198 66.37 -0.27 19.25
C PHE A 198 66.19 -1.68 19.85
N LEU A 199 67.14 -2.60 19.62
CA LEU A 199 67.13 -3.93 20.23
C LEU A 199 67.05 -3.85 21.76
N MET A 200 67.87 -2.98 22.37
CA MET A 200 67.95 -2.86 23.82
C MET A 200 66.76 -2.12 24.45
N ASN A 201 66.29 -1.04 23.82
CA ASN A 201 65.29 -0.16 24.43
C ASN A 201 63.85 -0.47 24.04
N ASN A 202 63.64 -1.15 22.91
CA ASN A 202 62.32 -1.43 22.36
C ASN A 202 62.03 -2.92 22.31
N VAL A 203 62.93 -3.72 21.72
CA VAL A 203 62.69 -5.18 21.58
C VAL A 203 62.78 -5.89 22.92
N ALA A 204 63.86 -5.67 23.69
CA ALA A 204 64.04 -6.30 24.99
C ALA A 204 62.95 -5.92 26.01
N SER A 205 62.45 -4.68 25.94
CA SER A 205 61.44 -4.12 26.84
C SER A 205 60.00 -4.27 26.32
N ASN A 206 59.83 -4.85 25.12
CA ASN A 206 58.58 -4.85 24.37
C ASN A 206 57.83 -3.50 24.36
N THR A 207 58.56 -2.41 24.14
CA THR A 207 57.99 -1.06 24.14
C THR A 207 57.94 -0.51 22.72
N PRO A 208 56.76 -0.07 22.22
CA PRO A 208 56.66 0.52 20.89
C PRO A 208 57.37 1.88 20.86
N ASP A 209 58.12 2.15 19.80
CA ASP A 209 58.53 3.50 19.44
C ASP A 209 58.25 3.70 17.95
N THR A 210 57.09 4.29 17.69
CA THR A 210 56.51 4.41 16.35
C THR A 210 57.34 5.27 15.40
N HIS A 211 58.10 6.22 15.94
CA HIS A 211 58.84 7.22 15.17
C HIS A 211 60.36 7.08 15.28
N TYR A 212 60.87 6.05 15.95
CA TYR A 212 62.30 5.78 15.99
C TYR A 212 62.84 5.58 14.57
N ASP A 213 63.80 6.41 14.19
CA ASP A 213 64.36 6.42 12.84
C ASP A 213 65.34 5.25 12.64
N LEU A 214 64.96 4.34 11.74
CA LEU A 214 65.76 3.18 11.32
C LEU A 214 65.97 3.24 9.80
N ALA A 215 67.22 3.11 9.36
CA ALA A 215 67.50 2.87 7.95
C ALA A 215 67.12 1.42 7.58
N ALA A 216 66.93 1.14 6.28
CA ALA A 216 66.65 -0.21 5.79
C ALA A 216 67.68 -1.26 6.30
N THR A 217 68.96 -0.90 6.34
CA THR A 217 70.04 -1.74 6.89
C THR A 217 69.92 -1.97 8.40
N ASP A 218 69.35 -1.00 9.13
CA ASP A 218 69.11 -1.13 10.57
C ASP A 218 67.96 -2.10 10.82
N VAL A 219 66.86 -1.97 10.08
CA VAL A 219 65.71 -2.91 10.15
C VAL A 219 66.15 -4.32 9.79
N GLU A 220 66.95 -4.49 8.74
CA GLU A 220 67.49 -5.81 8.36
C GLU A 220 68.36 -6.41 9.47
N ALA A 221 69.20 -5.61 10.13
CA ALA A 221 69.96 -6.07 11.27
C ALA A 221 69.06 -6.52 12.42
N VAL A 222 68.04 -5.73 12.79
CA VAL A 222 67.08 -6.07 13.86
C VAL A 222 66.33 -7.37 13.54
N VAL A 223 65.79 -7.50 12.32
CA VAL A 223 65.09 -8.71 11.85
C VAL A 223 66.00 -9.94 11.93
N ARG A 224 67.27 -9.82 11.52
CA ARG A 224 68.23 -10.92 11.56
C ARG A 224 68.61 -11.33 12.99
N GLU A 225 68.93 -10.37 13.85
CA GLU A 225 69.38 -10.69 15.22
C GLU A 225 68.23 -11.24 16.09
N THR A 226 66.99 -10.83 15.83
CA THR A 226 65.79 -11.34 16.53
C THR A 226 65.13 -12.54 15.86
N ARG A 227 65.56 -12.90 14.64
CA ARG A 227 64.84 -13.84 13.76
C ARG A 227 63.38 -13.45 13.56
N ALA A 228 63.13 -12.14 13.43
CA ALA A 228 61.83 -11.52 13.21
C ALA A 228 60.77 -11.73 14.32
N THR A 229 61.13 -12.29 15.49
CA THR A 229 60.16 -12.59 16.56
C THR A 229 59.45 -11.34 17.08
N PHE A 230 60.17 -10.22 17.15
CA PHE A 230 59.67 -8.93 17.64
C PHE A 230 58.49 -8.36 16.83
N LEU A 231 58.26 -8.83 15.60
CA LEU A 231 57.13 -8.41 14.76
C LEU A 231 55.76 -8.87 15.31
N ASN A 232 55.76 -9.86 16.20
CA ASN A 232 54.54 -10.34 16.87
C ASN A 232 54.28 -9.64 18.22
N ASP A 233 55.01 -8.57 18.52
CA ASP A 233 54.92 -7.85 19.79
C ASP A 233 54.85 -6.32 19.55
N LEU A 234 54.58 -5.55 20.60
CA LEU A 234 54.42 -4.09 20.50
C LEU A 234 55.69 -3.40 19.99
N SER A 235 56.87 -3.95 20.27
CA SER A 235 58.14 -3.44 19.74
C SER A 235 58.24 -3.40 18.22
N GLY A 236 57.42 -4.19 17.50
CA GLY A 236 57.31 -4.16 16.05
C GLY A 236 56.60 -2.93 15.48
N TYR A 237 55.88 -2.17 16.32
CA TYR A 237 55.04 -1.02 15.90
C TYR A 237 55.88 0.23 15.62
N ASN A 238 56.67 0.18 14.54
CA ASN A 238 57.53 1.25 14.05
C ASN A 238 57.29 1.50 12.55
N ILE A 239 57.17 2.78 12.15
CA ILE A 239 56.85 3.16 10.77
C ILE A 239 57.93 2.70 9.78
N ALA A 240 59.21 2.91 10.12
CA ALA A 240 60.33 2.54 9.25
C ALA A 240 60.45 1.01 9.08
N VAL A 241 60.08 0.24 10.12
CA VAL A 241 59.99 -1.22 10.03
C VAL A 241 58.92 -1.63 9.02
N LEU A 242 57.67 -1.16 9.17
CA LEU A 242 56.59 -1.54 8.27
C LEU A 242 56.84 -1.09 6.81
N ASP A 243 57.32 0.15 6.61
CA ASP A 243 57.68 0.67 5.28
C ASP A 243 58.75 -0.19 4.59
N TYR A 244 59.75 -0.68 5.35
CA TYR A 244 60.76 -1.58 4.82
C TYR A 244 60.18 -2.95 4.48
N LEU A 245 59.38 -3.54 5.39
CA LEU A 245 58.83 -4.89 5.22
C LEU A 245 57.92 -4.99 3.99
N LEU A 246 57.07 -4.00 3.75
CA LEU A 246 56.16 -3.96 2.59
C LEU A 246 56.89 -3.96 1.23
N VAL A 247 58.17 -3.58 1.20
CA VAL A 247 58.99 -3.54 -0.03
C VAL A 247 59.95 -4.72 -0.12
N ALA A 248 60.47 -5.19 1.02
CA ALA A 248 61.56 -6.15 1.05
C ALA A 248 61.15 -7.57 0.60
N GLY A 249 59.86 -7.94 0.70
CA GLY A 249 59.33 -9.25 0.32
C GLY A 249 60.01 -10.41 1.06
N ARG A 250 60.45 -10.16 2.30
CA ARG A 250 61.18 -11.13 3.12
C ARG A 250 60.21 -12.11 3.74
N ARG A 251 60.59 -13.39 3.76
CA ARG A 251 59.75 -14.47 4.30
C ARG A 251 60.36 -15.07 5.56
N VAL A 252 59.51 -15.69 6.38
CA VAL A 252 59.94 -16.43 7.58
C VAL A 252 60.76 -17.65 7.17
N ASP A 253 61.99 -17.74 7.70
CA ASP A 253 62.97 -18.76 7.30
C ASP A 253 62.60 -20.20 7.71
N SER A 254 61.82 -20.38 8.78
CA SER A 254 61.47 -21.72 9.31
C SER A 254 60.38 -21.66 10.41
N GLY A 255 59.69 -22.79 10.63
CA GLY A 255 58.64 -22.94 11.64
C GLY A 255 57.22 -22.98 11.07
N PRO A 256 56.17 -22.87 11.91
CA PRO A 256 54.77 -22.99 11.49
C PRO A 256 54.30 -21.90 10.52
N LEU A 257 55.03 -20.78 10.45
CA LEU A 257 54.77 -19.64 9.57
C LEU A 257 55.80 -19.56 8.42
N ALA A 258 56.53 -20.64 8.14
CA ALA A 258 57.52 -20.65 7.05
C ALA A 258 56.89 -20.20 5.73
N ASP A 259 57.67 -19.48 4.92
CA ASP A 259 57.25 -18.86 3.66
C ASP A 259 56.20 -17.73 3.75
N THR A 260 55.74 -17.34 4.94
CA THR A 260 54.88 -16.15 5.14
C THR A 260 55.70 -14.86 5.00
N ASP A 261 55.15 -13.82 4.37
CA ASP A 261 55.80 -12.52 4.28
C ASP A 261 55.88 -11.86 5.67
N LEU A 262 57.01 -11.25 6.01
CA LEU A 262 57.19 -10.60 7.31
C LEU A 262 56.27 -9.38 7.48
N ALA A 263 55.85 -8.72 6.41
CA ALA A 263 54.82 -7.68 6.48
C ALA A 263 53.46 -8.28 6.90
N ASP A 264 53.11 -9.46 6.37
CA ASP A 264 51.89 -10.18 6.73
C ASP A 264 51.90 -10.58 8.21
N VAL A 265 53.07 -10.96 8.75
CA VAL A 265 53.21 -11.28 10.18
C VAL A 265 52.87 -10.07 11.04
N LEU A 266 53.47 -8.91 10.75
CA LEU A 266 53.25 -7.69 11.53
C LEU A 266 51.81 -7.18 11.41
N LEU A 267 51.31 -7.03 10.18
CA LEU A 267 49.96 -6.52 9.94
C LEU A 267 48.90 -7.52 10.39
N GLY A 268 49.12 -8.82 10.21
CA GLY A 268 48.27 -9.89 10.72
C GLY A 268 48.16 -9.85 12.24
N HIS A 269 49.27 -9.63 12.94
CA HIS A 269 49.27 -9.45 14.39
C HIS A 269 48.44 -8.22 14.81
N ILE A 270 48.62 -7.09 14.14
CA ILE A 270 47.88 -5.84 14.40
C ILE A 270 46.37 -6.06 14.28
N VAL A 271 45.91 -6.67 13.18
CA VAL A 271 44.47 -6.84 12.94
C VAL A 271 43.83 -7.95 13.79
N THR A 272 44.63 -8.93 14.24
CA THR A 272 44.13 -10.03 15.10
C THR A 272 43.96 -9.57 16.55
N ARG A 273 44.87 -8.74 17.06
CA ARG A 273 44.84 -8.28 18.45
C ARG A 273 43.93 -7.08 18.66
N TRP A 274 43.81 -6.24 17.63
CA TRP A 274 42.98 -5.04 17.55
C TRP A 274 42.66 -4.36 18.89
N GLY A 275 43.50 -3.41 19.31
CA GLY A 275 43.32 -2.62 20.53
C GLY A 275 43.87 -1.20 20.42
N GLU A 276 43.98 -0.52 21.56
CA GLU A 276 44.38 0.90 21.62
C GLU A 276 45.79 1.15 21.04
N HIS A 277 46.73 0.23 21.25
CA HIS A 277 48.09 0.34 20.72
C HIS A 277 48.14 0.14 19.21
N GLU A 278 47.42 -0.85 18.70
CA GLU A 278 47.28 -1.17 17.28
C GLU A 278 46.65 0.00 16.53
N GLN A 279 45.56 0.56 17.07
CA GLN A 279 44.87 1.72 16.51
C GLN A 279 45.79 2.96 16.48
N LYS A 280 46.49 3.26 17.58
CA LYS A 280 47.47 4.37 17.64
C LYS A 280 48.58 4.20 16.62
N PHE A 281 49.11 2.98 16.46
CA PHE A 281 50.14 2.70 15.49
C PHE A 281 49.64 2.89 14.05
N LEU A 282 48.49 2.31 13.68
CA LEU A 282 47.93 2.48 12.33
C LEU A 282 47.58 3.93 12.03
N ASN A 283 47.02 4.68 12.98
CA ASN A 283 46.77 6.11 12.80
C ASN A 283 48.06 6.88 12.52
N SER A 284 49.13 6.59 13.27
CA SER A 284 50.45 7.20 13.05
C SER A 284 51.04 6.80 11.70
N TYR A 285 50.92 5.53 11.32
CA TYR A 285 51.42 5.00 10.05
C TYR A 285 50.67 5.59 8.85
N PHE A 286 49.34 5.64 8.90
CA PHE A 286 48.52 6.24 7.84
C PHE A 286 48.60 7.77 7.81
N THR A 287 49.21 8.39 8.83
CA THR A 287 49.56 9.82 8.82
C THR A 287 50.93 10.08 8.21
N GLY A 288 51.96 9.29 8.58
CA GLY A 288 53.36 9.62 8.29
C GLY A 288 54.17 8.57 7.51
N GLY A 289 53.65 7.36 7.30
CA GLY A 289 54.33 6.29 6.57
C GLY A 289 54.44 6.56 5.07
N HIS A 290 55.45 5.97 4.44
CA HIS A 290 55.72 6.14 3.00
C HIS A 290 55.02 5.10 2.12
N ARG A 291 54.62 3.94 2.67
CA ARG A 291 53.97 2.84 1.94
C ARG A 291 52.50 2.63 2.31
N GLN A 292 51.79 3.72 2.57
CA GLN A 292 50.35 3.72 2.94
C GLN A 292 49.48 2.95 1.94
N HIS A 293 49.73 3.10 0.64
CA HIS A 293 48.98 2.38 -0.39
C HIS A 293 49.14 0.87 -0.28
N ASP A 294 50.37 0.38 -0.16
CA ASP A 294 50.66 -1.05 -0.05
C ASP A 294 50.04 -1.66 1.23
N ALA A 295 50.10 -0.92 2.34
CA ALA A 295 49.44 -1.32 3.58
C ALA A 295 47.90 -1.36 3.45
N LEU A 296 47.28 -0.43 2.72
CA LEU A 296 45.85 -0.45 2.45
C LEU A 296 45.45 -1.60 1.53
N MET A 297 46.23 -1.89 0.51
CA MET A 297 45.99 -3.04 -0.38
C MET A 297 46.05 -4.35 0.41
N TRP A 298 47.01 -4.46 1.33
CA TRP A 298 47.09 -5.59 2.26
C TRP A 298 45.85 -5.67 3.16
N ALA A 299 45.47 -4.56 3.79
CA ALA A 299 44.33 -4.49 4.70
C ALA A 299 43.03 -4.88 3.99
N THR A 300 42.83 -4.39 2.76
CA THR A 300 41.66 -4.70 1.94
C THR A 300 41.50 -6.20 1.70
N ARG A 301 42.59 -6.95 1.57
CA ARG A 301 42.55 -8.39 1.27
C ARG A 301 42.45 -9.30 2.49
N ASN A 302 42.89 -8.80 3.65
CA ASN A 302 43.12 -9.64 4.83
C ASN A 302 42.34 -9.20 6.07
N TRP A 303 41.66 -8.05 6.03
CA TRP A 303 41.02 -7.47 7.20
C TRP A 303 39.58 -7.02 6.94
N SER A 304 38.63 -7.71 7.56
CA SER A 304 37.19 -7.46 7.39
C SER A 304 36.74 -6.09 7.90
N GLU A 305 37.39 -5.57 8.94
CA GLU A 305 37.02 -4.30 9.60
C GLU A 305 37.68 -3.06 8.97
N VAL A 306 38.35 -3.19 7.82
CA VAL A 306 39.06 -2.06 7.19
C VAL A 306 38.14 -0.86 6.92
N PHE A 307 36.88 -1.11 6.53
CA PHE A 307 35.90 -0.05 6.32
C PHE A 307 35.45 0.58 7.64
N THR A 308 35.13 -0.23 8.65
CA THR A 308 34.79 0.23 10.02
C THR A 308 35.89 1.14 10.57
N PHE A 309 37.15 0.73 10.41
CA PHE A 309 38.29 1.53 10.84
C PHE A 309 38.33 2.88 10.12
N LEU A 310 38.23 2.91 8.79
CA LEU A 310 38.25 4.16 8.03
C LEU A 310 37.02 5.04 8.30
N ALA A 311 35.88 4.48 8.66
CA ALA A 311 34.62 5.18 8.91
C ALA A 311 34.50 5.72 10.35
N ARG A 312 35.09 5.05 11.34
CA ARG A 312 34.94 5.42 12.76
C ARG A 312 36.25 5.59 13.50
N ASP A 313 37.12 4.59 13.44
CA ASP A 313 38.24 4.44 14.39
C ASP A 313 39.52 5.17 13.95
N ALA A 314 39.64 5.55 12.68
CA ALA A 314 40.81 6.21 12.14
C ALA A 314 40.90 7.68 12.59
N ASP A 315 41.84 7.97 13.48
CA ASP A 315 42.19 9.33 13.92
C ASP A 315 43.22 9.94 12.96
N ILE A 316 42.78 10.15 11.72
CA ILE A 316 43.54 10.80 10.65
C ILE A 316 42.68 11.86 9.97
N ALA A 317 43.31 12.77 9.23
CA ALA A 317 42.59 13.83 8.52
C ALA A 317 41.47 13.26 7.62
N VAL A 318 40.28 13.89 7.67
CA VAL A 318 39.10 13.43 6.91
C VAL A 318 39.40 13.28 5.41
N ALA A 319 40.17 14.20 4.82
CA ALA A 319 40.59 14.11 3.42
C ALA A 319 41.42 12.83 3.13
N ALA A 320 42.23 12.37 4.09
CA ALA A 320 42.95 11.11 3.98
C ALA A 320 42.00 9.92 4.09
N ARG A 321 41.04 9.95 5.02
CA ARG A 321 40.00 8.90 5.16
C ARG A 321 39.22 8.73 3.86
N ILE A 322 38.73 9.81 3.25
CA ILE A 322 38.03 9.80 1.96
C ILE A 322 38.89 9.17 0.86
N ARG A 323 40.16 9.60 0.75
CA ARG A 323 41.10 9.06 -0.23
C ARG A 323 41.35 7.56 0.00
N PHE A 324 41.52 7.13 1.23
CA PHE A 324 41.77 5.73 1.58
C PHE A 324 40.55 4.86 1.35
N THR A 325 39.36 5.30 1.73
CA THR A 325 38.10 4.62 1.38
C THR A 325 37.97 4.44 -0.13
N SER A 326 38.33 5.47 -0.92
CA SER A 326 38.36 5.33 -2.38
C SER A 326 39.32 4.24 -2.87
N ILE A 327 40.49 4.08 -2.26
CA ILE A 327 41.45 3.04 -2.63
C ILE A 327 40.89 1.66 -2.28
N VAL A 328 40.37 1.51 -1.05
CA VAL A 328 39.83 0.22 -0.56
C VAL A 328 38.61 -0.21 -1.39
N LEU A 329 37.71 0.70 -1.76
CA LEU A 329 36.56 0.39 -2.63
C LEU A 329 36.99 -0.18 -3.99
N LEU A 330 37.97 0.45 -4.64
CA LEU A 330 38.48 0.01 -5.94
C LEU A 330 39.25 -1.33 -5.84
N ALA A 331 39.87 -1.59 -4.69
CA ALA A 331 40.67 -2.78 -4.42
C ALA A 331 39.88 -3.94 -3.78
N SER A 332 38.59 -3.75 -3.50
CA SER A 332 37.76 -4.75 -2.81
C SER A 332 37.60 -6.02 -3.65
N GLU A 333 37.68 -7.18 -3.01
CA GLU A 333 37.58 -8.47 -3.69
C GLU A 333 36.27 -9.19 -3.32
N PRO A 334 35.58 -9.85 -4.28
CA PRO A 334 34.29 -10.50 -4.02
C PRO A 334 34.34 -11.63 -2.99
N THR A 335 35.52 -12.24 -2.79
CA THR A 335 35.73 -13.34 -1.84
C THR A 335 35.84 -12.89 -0.40
N MET A 336 36.04 -11.59 -0.16
CA MET A 336 36.21 -11.05 1.18
C MET A 336 34.88 -10.61 1.78
N THR A 337 34.61 -11.04 3.01
CA THR A 337 33.42 -10.62 3.77
C THR A 337 33.80 -9.44 4.67
N TYR A 338 33.50 -8.23 4.22
CA TYR A 338 33.74 -7.01 4.99
C TYR A 338 32.62 -6.74 6.00
N THR A 339 32.99 -6.13 7.11
CA THR A 339 32.03 -5.57 8.07
C THR A 339 31.63 -4.18 7.59
N LEU A 340 30.33 -4.00 7.34
CA LEU A 340 29.73 -2.78 6.78
C LEU A 340 28.60 -2.32 7.69
N ASP A 341 28.97 -1.71 8.81
CA ASP A 341 28.03 -1.22 9.81
C ASP A 341 27.39 0.13 9.44
N ASP A 342 26.52 0.62 10.32
CA ASP A 342 25.83 1.91 10.12
C ASP A 342 26.80 3.09 10.08
N ASP A 343 27.96 3.01 10.75
CA ASP A 343 29.00 4.04 10.69
C ASP A 343 29.64 4.10 9.30
N VAL A 344 29.90 2.93 8.69
CA VAL A 344 30.36 2.84 7.29
C VAL A 344 29.32 3.43 6.35
N ARG A 345 28.04 3.06 6.48
CA ARG A 345 26.96 3.63 5.66
C ARG A 345 26.90 5.15 5.82
N ALA A 346 26.91 5.65 7.06
CA ALA A 346 26.85 7.08 7.34
C ALA A 346 28.05 7.84 6.73
N PHE A 347 29.25 7.27 6.82
CA PHE A 347 30.45 7.86 6.20
C PHE A 347 30.33 7.93 4.68
N LEU A 348 29.90 6.83 4.03
CA LEU A 348 29.69 6.78 2.58
C LEU A 348 28.62 7.78 2.15
N THR A 349 27.45 7.79 2.78
CA THR A 349 26.37 8.75 2.50
C THR A 349 26.82 10.21 2.71
N ARG A 350 27.68 10.47 3.69
CA ARG A 350 28.16 11.82 3.96
C ARG A 350 29.18 12.33 2.94
N TYR A 351 30.05 11.46 2.44
CA TYR A 351 31.23 11.85 1.66
C TYR A 351 31.28 11.30 0.23
N TYR A 352 30.28 10.57 -0.25
CA TYR A 352 30.31 9.92 -1.58
C TYR A 352 30.69 10.87 -2.72
N SER A 353 30.23 12.14 -2.70
CA SER A 353 30.54 13.14 -3.72
C SER A 353 32.01 13.58 -3.76
N GLN A 354 32.82 13.18 -2.77
CA GLN A 354 34.26 13.43 -2.70
C GLN A 354 35.08 12.14 -2.87
N ILE A 355 34.44 10.97 -2.87
CA ILE A 355 35.10 9.67 -3.01
C ILE A 355 35.34 9.40 -4.50
N ASN A 356 36.60 9.41 -4.94
CA ASN A 356 36.96 9.24 -6.34
C ASN A 356 36.48 7.91 -6.93
N ALA A 357 36.36 6.84 -6.12
CA ALA A 357 35.79 5.56 -6.56
C ALA A 357 34.33 5.65 -7.03
N ILE A 358 33.60 6.67 -6.57
CA ILE A 358 32.17 6.87 -6.86
C ILE A 358 31.98 7.91 -7.98
N VAL A 359 32.71 9.03 -7.90
CA VAL A 359 32.55 10.14 -8.85
C VAL A 359 33.46 10.06 -10.08
N GLY A 360 34.54 9.27 -10.01
CA GLY A 360 35.51 9.10 -11.09
C GLY A 360 35.20 7.91 -12.01
N ASP A 361 35.70 7.98 -13.24
CA ASP A 361 35.62 6.88 -14.19
C ASP A 361 36.66 5.80 -13.90
N HIS A 362 36.19 4.56 -13.70
CA HIS A 362 37.03 3.39 -13.39
C HIS A 362 36.77 2.22 -14.33
N THR A 363 37.60 1.18 -14.24
CA THR A 363 37.39 -0.06 -15.01
C THR A 363 36.11 -0.77 -14.58
N GLY A 364 35.53 -1.59 -15.46
CA GLY A 364 34.28 -2.29 -15.15
C GLY A 364 34.38 -3.22 -13.93
N THR A 365 35.57 -3.78 -13.67
CA THR A 365 35.88 -4.60 -12.50
C THR A 365 35.92 -3.78 -11.21
N GLU A 366 36.58 -2.63 -11.22
CA GLU A 366 36.64 -1.72 -10.07
C GLU A 366 35.27 -1.11 -9.76
N THR A 367 34.51 -0.74 -10.80
CA THR A 367 33.13 -0.26 -10.65
C THR A 367 32.22 -1.33 -10.04
N ALA A 368 32.36 -2.59 -10.46
CA ALA A 368 31.59 -3.71 -9.89
C ALA A 368 31.95 -3.93 -8.41
N ALA A 369 33.23 -3.99 -8.07
CA ALA A 369 33.69 -4.12 -6.69
C ALA A 369 33.16 -2.97 -5.80
N THR A 370 33.25 -1.73 -6.29
CA THR A 370 32.72 -0.56 -5.59
C THR A 370 31.21 -0.67 -5.38
N PHE A 371 30.45 -1.04 -6.41
CA PHE A 371 29.01 -1.23 -6.32
C PHE A 371 28.64 -2.31 -5.30
N ASP A 372 29.31 -3.47 -5.32
CA ASP A 372 29.02 -4.58 -4.41
C ASP A 372 29.17 -4.18 -2.94
N ILE A 373 30.18 -3.36 -2.61
CA ILE A 373 30.35 -2.82 -1.26
C ILE A 373 29.26 -1.82 -0.91
N LEU A 374 28.93 -0.89 -1.81
CA LEU A 374 27.87 0.09 -1.60
C LEU A 374 26.51 -0.60 -1.36
N ASP A 375 26.19 -1.59 -2.16
CA ASP A 375 24.95 -2.36 -2.06
C ASP A 375 24.87 -3.12 -0.74
N LYS A 376 25.93 -3.85 -0.37
CA LYS A 376 26.00 -4.58 0.92
C LYS A 376 25.97 -3.63 2.13
N ALA A 377 26.53 -2.42 2.00
CA ALA A 377 26.45 -1.41 3.05
C ALA A 377 25.05 -0.79 3.17
N GLY A 378 24.12 -1.05 2.25
CA GLY A 378 22.81 -0.40 2.20
C GLY A 378 22.90 1.09 1.86
N PHE A 379 23.88 1.48 1.05
CA PHE A 379 24.03 2.85 0.57
C PHE A 379 22.87 3.24 -0.34
N VAL A 380 22.31 4.44 -0.11
CA VAL A 380 21.31 5.06 -0.99
C VAL A 380 21.88 6.40 -1.46
N CYS A 381 21.98 6.56 -2.77
CA CYS A 381 22.52 7.77 -3.38
C CYS A 381 21.52 8.93 -3.30
N GLU A 382 21.92 10.04 -2.66
CA GLU A 382 21.08 11.24 -2.55
C GLU A 382 21.09 12.10 -3.82
N ASP A 383 22.24 12.25 -4.48
CA ASP A 383 22.41 12.98 -5.74
C ASP A 383 23.13 12.08 -6.77
N LEU A 384 22.36 11.59 -7.73
CA LEU A 384 22.82 10.67 -8.75
C LEU A 384 23.65 11.37 -9.84
N ALA A 385 23.52 12.69 -9.99
CA ALA A 385 24.16 13.45 -11.06
C ALA A 385 25.69 13.53 -10.88
N VAL A 386 26.17 13.50 -9.64
CA VAL A 386 27.62 13.54 -9.33
C VAL A 386 28.32 12.18 -9.47
N VAL A 387 27.58 11.08 -9.60
CA VAL A 387 28.13 9.72 -9.71
C VAL A 387 28.61 9.45 -11.13
N ALA A 388 29.74 8.74 -11.29
CA ALA A 388 30.28 8.38 -12.60
C ALA A 388 29.29 7.50 -13.41
N PRO A 389 29.19 7.66 -14.75
CA PRO A 389 28.16 7.00 -15.56
C PRO A 389 28.05 5.48 -15.39
N ARG A 390 29.19 4.76 -15.30
CA ARG A 390 29.19 3.30 -15.14
C ARG A 390 28.66 2.83 -13.79
N LEU A 391 28.98 3.56 -12.72
CA LEU A 391 28.47 3.24 -11.39
C LEU A 391 27.01 3.66 -11.26
N ARG A 392 26.65 4.80 -11.87
CA ARG A 392 25.28 5.30 -11.95
C ARG A 392 24.34 4.26 -12.54
N GLU A 393 24.70 3.66 -13.68
CA GLU A 393 23.91 2.59 -14.31
C GLU A 393 23.63 1.45 -13.32
N ARG A 394 24.64 0.99 -12.58
CA ARG A 394 24.48 -0.08 -11.58
C ARG A 394 23.59 0.32 -10.40
N LEU A 395 23.75 1.54 -9.88
CA LEU A 395 22.88 2.08 -8.82
C LEU A 395 21.43 2.20 -9.28
N VAL A 396 21.22 2.65 -10.52
CA VAL A 396 19.89 2.69 -11.15
C VAL A 396 19.32 1.29 -11.26
N THR A 397 20.14 0.33 -11.72
CA THR A 397 19.72 -1.05 -11.86
C THR A 397 19.34 -1.74 -10.56
N ALA A 398 19.95 -1.34 -9.45
CA ALA A 398 19.64 -1.88 -8.14
C ALA A 398 18.64 -1.02 -7.32
N GLY A 399 18.13 0.08 -7.88
CA GLY A 399 17.24 1.00 -7.16
C GLY A 399 17.91 1.64 -5.93
N ARG A 400 19.22 1.88 -5.96
CA ARG A 400 20.03 2.39 -4.82
C ARG A 400 20.20 3.90 -4.85
N TYR A 401 19.11 4.62 -5.06
CA TYR A 401 19.09 6.08 -5.07
C TYR A 401 17.77 6.59 -4.52
N ARG A 402 17.75 7.82 -4.03
CA ARG A 402 16.54 8.45 -3.51
C ARG A 402 15.61 8.82 -4.67
N CYS A 403 14.31 8.53 -4.53
CA CYS A 403 13.30 9.03 -5.44
C CYS A 403 13.15 10.55 -5.28
N SER A 404 13.71 11.30 -6.21
CA SER A 404 13.65 12.76 -6.30
C SER A 404 13.64 13.15 -7.78
N ALA A 405 13.12 14.33 -8.11
CA ALA A 405 13.02 14.78 -9.51
C ALA A 405 14.38 14.77 -10.22
N ALA A 406 15.41 15.35 -9.58
CA ALA A 406 16.77 15.40 -10.14
C ALA A 406 17.37 14.01 -10.39
N ASN A 407 17.11 13.05 -9.49
CA ASN A 407 17.61 11.68 -9.63
C ASN A 407 16.86 10.91 -10.71
N LEU A 408 15.52 11.03 -10.79
CA LEU A 408 14.72 10.38 -11.83
C LEU A 408 15.12 10.90 -13.23
N LYS A 409 15.28 12.21 -13.39
CA LYS A 409 15.81 12.82 -14.63
C LYS A 409 17.21 12.31 -14.97
N SER A 410 18.09 12.23 -13.97
CA SER A 410 19.45 11.71 -14.15
C SER A 410 19.51 10.22 -14.49
N ALA A 411 18.57 9.44 -13.96
CA ALA A 411 18.48 7.99 -14.16
C ALA A 411 17.88 7.64 -15.53
N ALA A 412 16.81 8.33 -15.92
CA ALA A 412 16.13 8.13 -17.21
C ALA A 412 16.79 8.92 -18.36
N ALA A 413 17.67 9.87 -18.04
CA ALA A 413 18.24 10.84 -18.99
C ALA A 413 17.16 11.66 -19.72
N THR A 414 16.16 12.12 -18.98
CA THR A 414 14.99 12.88 -19.46
C THR A 414 14.97 14.30 -18.90
N ALA A 415 14.19 15.18 -19.53
CA ALA A 415 14.01 16.56 -19.07
C ALA A 415 12.91 16.70 -18.00
N ASP A 416 11.89 15.84 -18.05
CA ASP A 416 10.77 15.76 -17.12
C ASP A 416 10.67 14.35 -16.50
N ILE A 417 9.79 14.21 -15.52
CA ILE A 417 9.53 12.96 -14.79
C ILE A 417 8.09 12.45 -14.98
N GLY A 418 7.42 12.84 -16.05
CA GLY A 418 6.12 12.30 -16.41
C GLY A 418 6.18 10.78 -16.51
N LEU A 419 5.15 10.08 -16.03
CA LEU A 419 5.15 8.61 -15.99
C LEU A 419 5.26 8.00 -17.39
N ASP A 420 4.66 8.63 -18.39
CA ASP A 420 4.78 8.29 -19.81
C ASP A 420 6.19 8.54 -20.35
N THR A 421 6.83 9.64 -19.98
CA THR A 421 8.23 9.93 -20.32
C THR A 421 9.18 8.90 -19.71
N LEU A 422 9.03 8.60 -18.42
CA LEU A 422 9.84 7.60 -17.72
C LEU A 422 9.62 6.21 -18.31
N TRP A 423 8.37 5.85 -18.62
CA TRP A 423 8.01 4.58 -19.24
C TRP A 423 8.69 4.40 -20.60
N ALA A 424 8.67 5.44 -21.44
CA ALA A 424 9.31 5.42 -22.75
C ALA A 424 10.85 5.39 -22.68
N ALA A 425 11.45 6.05 -21.67
CA ALA A 425 12.90 6.18 -21.54
C ALA A 425 13.56 4.97 -20.85
N SER A 426 13.01 4.49 -19.74
CA SER A 426 13.57 3.39 -18.95
C SER A 426 12.50 2.69 -18.11
N ARG A 427 12.14 1.46 -18.50
CA ARG A 427 11.17 0.63 -17.74
C ARG A 427 11.56 0.46 -16.28
N GLN A 428 12.85 0.36 -15.99
CA GLN A 428 13.35 0.19 -14.64
C GLN A 428 13.19 1.43 -13.77
N VAL A 429 13.41 2.63 -14.33
CA VAL A 429 13.20 3.89 -13.60
C VAL A 429 11.71 4.14 -13.39
N TYR A 430 10.90 3.79 -14.39
CA TYR A 430 9.45 3.80 -14.28
C TYR A 430 8.95 2.89 -13.15
N GLU A 431 9.36 1.62 -13.12
CA GLU A 431 9.00 0.67 -12.05
C GLU A 431 9.49 1.14 -10.67
N PHE A 432 10.68 1.74 -10.61
CA PHE A 432 11.19 2.34 -9.38
C PHE A 432 10.33 3.51 -8.90
N ALA A 433 9.87 4.37 -9.80
CA ALA A 433 8.94 5.46 -9.48
C ALA A 433 7.57 4.92 -8.99
N LEU A 434 7.08 3.83 -9.57
CA LEU A 434 5.82 3.22 -9.15
C LEU A 434 5.88 2.51 -7.80
N ALA A 435 7.08 2.08 -7.36
CA ALA A 435 7.25 1.29 -6.14
C ALA A 435 6.96 2.06 -4.84
N ASP A 436 6.99 3.40 -4.87
CA ASP A 436 6.64 4.26 -3.75
C ASP A 436 5.86 5.50 -4.24
N PRO A 437 4.51 5.44 -4.27
CA PRO A 437 3.65 6.52 -4.76
C PRO A 437 3.87 7.85 -4.02
N ARG A 438 4.18 7.79 -2.71
CA ARG A 438 4.37 8.98 -1.88
C ARG A 438 5.66 9.69 -2.25
N SER A 439 6.74 8.93 -2.40
CA SER A 439 8.02 9.48 -2.81
C SER A 439 7.99 10.02 -4.24
N PHE A 440 7.30 9.34 -5.17
CA PHE A 440 7.11 9.87 -6.52
C PHE A 440 6.27 11.16 -6.54
N ARG A 441 5.17 11.20 -5.79
CA ARG A 441 4.36 12.42 -5.67
C ARG A 441 5.17 13.59 -5.11
N ALA A 442 5.96 13.36 -4.05
CA ALA A 442 6.85 14.38 -3.51
C ALA A 442 7.89 14.85 -4.55
N ALA A 443 8.45 13.92 -5.33
CA ALA A 443 9.35 14.27 -6.43
C ALA A 443 8.65 15.11 -7.51
N PHE A 444 7.39 14.79 -7.85
CA PHE A 444 6.59 15.56 -8.80
C PHE A 444 6.27 16.96 -8.28
N ASP A 445 5.81 17.08 -7.03
CA ASP A 445 5.43 18.35 -6.42
C ASP A 445 6.65 19.32 -6.29
N ASP A 446 7.86 18.77 -6.13
CA ASP A 446 9.11 19.55 -6.08
C ASP A 446 9.66 19.90 -7.48
N ASP A 447 9.12 19.32 -8.56
CA ASP A 447 9.61 19.52 -9.92
C ASP A 447 8.83 20.60 -10.68
N THR A 448 9.54 21.66 -11.11
CA THR A 448 8.91 22.73 -11.89
C THR A 448 8.88 22.49 -13.40
N ASP A 449 9.63 21.52 -13.90
CA ASP A 449 9.74 21.26 -15.35
C ASP A 449 8.66 20.28 -15.84
N THR A 450 8.08 19.48 -14.95
CA THR A 450 7.04 18.50 -15.27
C THR A 450 5.66 19.09 -15.02
N GLU A 451 4.89 19.33 -16.07
CA GLU A 451 3.55 19.94 -15.96
C GLU A 451 2.46 18.91 -15.60
N PHE A 452 2.53 17.70 -16.17
CA PHE A 452 1.52 16.65 -16.00
C PHE A 452 2.16 15.32 -15.61
N VAL A 453 1.44 14.54 -14.80
CA VAL A 453 1.85 13.18 -14.40
C VAL A 453 1.83 12.24 -15.61
N ILE A 454 0.89 12.45 -16.53
CA ILE A 454 0.80 11.74 -17.80
C ILE A 454 0.44 12.78 -18.87
N THR A 455 1.24 12.86 -19.93
CA THR A 455 1.04 13.83 -21.01
C THR A 455 0.45 13.18 -22.27
N ASP A 456 0.94 11.99 -22.63
CA ASP A 456 0.55 11.24 -23.81
C ASP A 456 -0.77 10.45 -23.58
N PRO A 457 -1.86 10.78 -24.30
CA PRO A 457 -3.11 10.02 -24.22
C PRO A 457 -2.96 8.54 -24.58
N ALA A 458 -2.00 8.17 -25.45
CA ALA A 458 -1.79 6.78 -25.85
C ALA A 458 -1.21 5.91 -24.72
N ALA A 459 -0.44 6.51 -23.80
CA ALA A 459 0.14 5.81 -22.65
C ALA A 459 -0.82 5.75 -21.45
N PHE A 460 -1.90 6.54 -21.46
CA PHE A 460 -2.78 6.75 -20.31
C PHE A 460 -3.39 5.45 -19.77
N ALA A 461 -4.04 4.66 -20.63
CA ALA A 461 -4.64 3.39 -20.26
C ALA A 461 -3.62 2.41 -19.64
N GLY A 462 -2.51 2.19 -20.34
CA GLY A 462 -1.48 1.24 -19.89
C GLY A 462 -0.82 1.63 -18.57
N ILE A 463 -0.59 2.93 -18.34
CA ILE A 463 -0.06 3.42 -17.07
C ILE A 463 -1.06 3.17 -15.94
N LEU A 464 -2.35 3.50 -16.14
CA LEU A 464 -3.37 3.27 -15.11
C LEU A 464 -3.50 1.78 -14.75
N ASP A 465 -3.40 0.87 -15.72
CA ASP A 465 -3.38 -0.57 -15.48
C ASP A 465 -2.16 -1.00 -14.66
N ASP A 466 -0.96 -0.48 -14.99
CA ASP A 466 0.26 -0.71 -14.21
C ASP A 466 0.10 -0.21 -12.75
N LEU A 467 -0.55 0.94 -12.54
CA LEU A 467 -0.83 1.45 -11.19
C LEU A 467 -1.72 0.48 -10.39
N ILE A 468 -2.77 -0.08 -10.97
CA ILE A 468 -3.61 -1.06 -10.26
C ILE A 468 -2.86 -2.38 -10.04
N ALA A 469 -2.09 -2.86 -11.01
CA ALA A 469 -1.38 -4.12 -10.89
C ALA A 469 -0.47 -4.14 -9.64
N THR A 470 0.14 -2.99 -9.31
CA THR A 470 0.94 -2.84 -8.08
C THR A 470 0.11 -2.88 -6.78
N THR A 471 -1.19 -2.61 -6.82
CA THR A 471 -2.09 -2.68 -5.65
C THR A 471 -2.49 -4.09 -5.25
N GLY A 472 -2.57 -5.02 -6.21
CA GLY A 472 -3.08 -6.39 -5.99
C GLY A 472 -2.01 -7.43 -5.63
N ALA A 473 -0.72 -7.06 -5.62
CA ALA A 473 0.39 -8.00 -5.58
C ALA A 473 0.94 -8.34 -4.17
N HIS A 474 0.42 -7.75 -3.09
CA HIS A 474 0.97 -7.94 -1.74
C HIS A 474 -0.08 -8.46 -0.75
N ASP A 475 0.22 -9.59 -0.10
CA ASP A 475 -0.55 -10.16 1.00
C ASP A 475 -0.66 -9.12 2.14
N ALA A 476 -1.89 -8.74 2.47
CA ALA A 476 -2.25 -7.56 3.27
C ALA A 476 -2.00 -7.69 4.79
N ASP A 477 -0.90 -8.32 5.22
CA ASP A 477 -0.69 -8.66 6.64
C ASP A 477 0.20 -7.66 7.43
N THR A 478 0.58 -6.52 6.86
CA THR A 478 1.33 -5.47 7.60
C THR A 478 0.99 -4.03 7.18
N ASP A 479 0.70 -3.16 8.17
CA ASP A 479 0.42 -1.71 8.00
C ASP A 479 1.54 -0.91 7.27
N ALA A 480 2.75 -1.45 7.21
CA ALA A 480 3.88 -0.82 6.51
C ALA A 480 3.82 -1.01 4.99
N ASP A 481 3.22 -2.10 4.49
CA ASP A 481 3.18 -2.42 3.07
C ASP A 481 2.07 -1.64 2.33
N THR A 482 0.96 -1.33 3.00
CA THR A 482 -0.11 -0.49 2.43
C THR A 482 0.35 0.94 2.09
N ALA A 483 1.39 1.45 2.76
CA ALA A 483 1.96 2.76 2.46
C ALA A 483 2.63 2.84 1.07
N ARG A 484 2.96 1.69 0.47
CA ARG A 484 3.61 1.58 -0.85
C ARG A 484 2.63 1.22 -1.98
N LEU A 485 1.33 1.09 -1.68
CA LEU A 485 0.30 0.76 -2.66
C LEU A 485 -0.37 2.02 -3.22
N TRP A 486 -0.73 1.97 -4.50
CA TRP A 486 -1.52 3.01 -5.16
C TRP A 486 -2.99 2.97 -4.71
N THR A 487 -3.30 3.65 -3.60
CA THR A 487 -4.69 3.79 -3.12
C THR A 487 -5.57 4.65 -4.05
N GLY A 488 -6.89 4.64 -3.83
CA GLY A 488 -7.84 5.49 -4.57
C GLY A 488 -7.51 6.98 -4.52
N GLU A 489 -6.98 7.50 -3.41
CA GLU A 489 -6.53 8.89 -3.30
C GLU A 489 -5.35 9.20 -4.24
N HIS A 490 -4.41 8.26 -4.37
CA HIS A 490 -3.29 8.43 -5.31
C HIS A 490 -3.79 8.42 -6.77
N LEU A 491 -4.74 7.54 -7.10
CA LEU A 491 -5.34 7.50 -8.44
C LEU A 491 -6.11 8.79 -8.75
N ASP A 492 -6.92 9.31 -7.82
CA ASP A 492 -7.61 10.59 -7.99
C ASP A 492 -6.60 11.72 -8.24
N TRP A 493 -5.46 11.73 -7.53
CA TRP A 493 -4.38 12.69 -7.78
C TRP A 493 -3.74 12.53 -9.16
N VAL A 494 -3.47 11.32 -9.63
CA VAL A 494 -2.94 11.09 -10.99
C VAL A 494 -3.92 11.61 -12.04
N LEU A 495 -5.21 11.28 -11.92
CA LEU A 495 -6.24 11.70 -12.87
C LEU A 495 -6.44 13.22 -12.87
N ALA A 496 -6.30 13.87 -11.71
CA ALA A 496 -6.37 15.33 -11.60
C ALA A 496 -5.17 16.03 -12.26
N ASN A 497 -3.99 15.42 -12.21
CA ASN A 497 -2.74 15.96 -12.76
C ASN A 497 -2.32 15.36 -14.11
N ALA A 498 -3.17 14.55 -14.74
CA ALA A 498 -2.98 14.11 -16.12
C ALA A 498 -3.40 15.22 -17.09
N ALA A 499 -2.75 15.28 -18.26
CA ALA A 499 -3.06 16.26 -19.29
C ALA A 499 -4.55 16.22 -19.68
N PRO A 500 -5.19 17.36 -20.04
CA PRO A 500 -6.60 17.39 -20.42
C PRO A 500 -6.96 16.46 -21.57
N ALA A 501 -6.00 16.18 -22.47
CA ALA A 501 -6.18 15.26 -23.60
C ALA A 501 -6.22 13.78 -23.19
N CYS A 502 -5.73 13.41 -22.01
CA CYS A 502 -5.77 12.04 -21.50
C CYS A 502 -7.21 11.66 -21.12
N HIS A 503 -7.85 10.90 -22.01
CA HIS A 503 -9.21 10.40 -21.86
C HIS A 503 -9.32 8.99 -22.47
N ILE A 504 -10.11 8.15 -21.83
CA ILE A 504 -10.44 6.81 -22.32
C ILE A 504 -11.56 6.91 -23.36
N THR A 505 -11.32 6.34 -24.53
CA THR A 505 -12.28 6.33 -25.65
C THR A 505 -13.17 5.10 -25.62
N ASP A 506 -12.64 3.91 -25.39
CA ASP A 506 -13.41 2.67 -25.27
C ASP A 506 -13.23 2.07 -23.87
N LEU A 507 -14.23 2.29 -23.02
CA LEU A 507 -14.17 1.89 -21.61
C LEU A 507 -14.04 0.37 -21.43
N ALA A 508 -14.58 -0.42 -22.36
CA ALA A 508 -14.57 -1.87 -22.27
C ALA A 508 -13.19 -2.47 -22.61
N HIS A 509 -12.45 -1.81 -23.49
CA HIS A 509 -11.17 -2.31 -24.01
C HIS A 509 -9.97 -1.67 -23.33
N ASP A 510 -10.04 -0.38 -23.06
CA ASP A 510 -8.89 0.44 -22.68
C ASP A 510 -8.77 0.66 -21.15
N ALA A 511 -9.73 0.18 -20.35
CA ALA A 511 -9.72 0.39 -18.90
C ALA A 511 -10.23 -0.81 -18.10
N ASN A 512 -9.50 -1.16 -17.05
CA ASN A 512 -9.95 -2.13 -16.07
C ASN A 512 -11.25 -1.69 -15.36
N THR A 513 -12.19 -2.64 -15.17
CA THR A 513 -13.51 -2.39 -14.53
C THR A 513 -13.40 -1.74 -13.15
N THR A 514 -12.35 -2.06 -12.41
CA THR A 514 -12.10 -1.47 -11.08
C THR A 514 -11.82 0.03 -11.11
N LEU A 515 -11.39 0.60 -12.24
CA LEU A 515 -11.17 2.04 -12.39
C LEU A 515 -12.41 2.81 -12.78
N TRP A 516 -13.46 2.15 -13.26
CA TRP A 516 -14.56 2.84 -13.91
C TRP A 516 -15.20 3.92 -13.02
N PRO A 517 -15.49 3.68 -11.72
CA PRO A 517 -16.03 4.73 -10.85
C PRO A 517 -15.06 5.91 -10.68
N THR A 518 -13.75 5.65 -10.56
CA THR A 518 -12.71 6.67 -10.42
C THR A 518 -12.57 7.51 -11.70
N LEU A 519 -12.61 6.86 -12.86
CA LEU A 519 -12.61 7.53 -14.16
C LEU A 519 -13.89 8.36 -14.37
N ALA A 520 -15.05 7.86 -13.91
CA ALA A 520 -16.31 8.61 -13.95
C ALA A 520 -16.25 9.87 -13.08
N ARG A 521 -15.79 9.72 -11.83
CA ARG A 521 -15.59 10.83 -10.88
C ARG A 521 -14.72 11.93 -11.48
N ALA A 522 -13.59 11.55 -12.08
CA ALA A 522 -12.64 12.46 -12.69
C ALA A 522 -13.04 12.94 -14.09
N SER A 523 -14.16 12.45 -14.65
CA SER A 523 -14.59 12.71 -16.02
C SER A 523 -13.52 12.39 -17.08
N ARG A 524 -12.82 11.26 -16.94
CA ARG A 524 -11.68 10.87 -17.78
C ARG A 524 -12.00 9.78 -18.82
N PHE A 525 -13.27 9.62 -19.18
CA PHE A 525 -13.67 8.82 -20.35
C PHE A 525 -14.78 9.54 -21.12
N THR A 526 -14.95 9.24 -22.40
CA THR A 526 -16.00 9.88 -23.21
C THR A 526 -17.36 9.24 -22.93
N LEU A 527 -18.40 10.03 -22.64
CA LEU A 527 -19.78 9.54 -22.46
C LEU A 527 -20.44 9.15 -23.80
N THR A 528 -19.88 8.15 -24.49
CA THR A 528 -20.53 7.54 -25.66
C THR A 528 -21.62 6.58 -25.22
N LEU A 529 -22.60 6.33 -26.10
CA LEU A 529 -23.64 5.32 -25.85
C LEU A 529 -23.05 3.97 -25.45
N ASN A 530 -21.96 3.55 -26.11
CA ASN A 530 -21.30 2.28 -25.80
C ASN A 530 -20.69 2.28 -24.40
N ASN A 531 -19.95 3.32 -24.02
CA ASN A 531 -19.30 3.38 -22.71
C ASN A 531 -20.32 3.44 -21.57
N VAL A 532 -21.39 4.23 -21.73
CA VAL A 532 -22.46 4.31 -20.71
C VAL A 532 -23.18 2.97 -20.58
N HIS A 533 -23.54 2.32 -21.70
CA HIS A 533 -24.16 1.01 -21.67
C HIS A 533 -23.25 -0.05 -21.01
N THR A 534 -21.96 -0.06 -21.35
CA THR A 534 -20.98 -0.99 -20.76
C THR A 534 -20.83 -0.75 -19.26
N TYR A 535 -20.72 0.51 -18.83
CA TYR A 535 -20.67 0.86 -17.41
C TYR A 535 -21.90 0.33 -16.66
N LEU A 536 -23.09 0.57 -17.22
CA LEU A 536 -24.36 0.10 -16.64
C LEU A 536 -24.49 -1.42 -16.61
N ALA A 537 -23.87 -2.15 -17.55
CA ALA A 537 -23.90 -3.60 -17.54
C ALA A 537 -23.16 -4.19 -16.32
N ASP A 538 -22.17 -3.47 -15.79
CA ASP A 538 -21.42 -3.86 -14.58
C ASP A 538 -22.08 -3.34 -13.29
N THR A 539 -22.43 -2.04 -13.26
CA THR A 539 -22.98 -1.41 -12.04
C THR A 539 -24.49 -1.60 -11.85
N GLY A 540 -25.21 -1.91 -12.92
CA GLY A 540 -26.66 -2.11 -12.95
C GLY A 540 -27.51 -0.82 -12.92
N SER A 541 -26.95 0.31 -12.52
CA SER A 541 -27.67 1.59 -12.42
C SER A 541 -26.71 2.80 -12.52
N ILE A 542 -27.29 4.00 -12.67
CA ILE A 542 -26.50 5.25 -12.62
C ILE A 542 -26.15 5.55 -11.16
N ASP A 543 -24.91 5.25 -10.80
CA ASP A 543 -24.32 5.61 -9.50
C ASP A 543 -23.98 7.11 -9.42
N GLU A 544 -23.50 7.56 -8.25
CA GLU A 544 -23.17 8.96 -8.00
C GLU A 544 -22.05 9.48 -8.92
N GLU A 545 -21.10 8.62 -9.29
CA GLU A 545 -19.92 9.01 -10.08
C GLU A 545 -20.29 9.23 -11.54
N LEU A 546 -21.04 8.29 -12.13
CA LEU A 546 -21.58 8.43 -13.49
C LEU A 546 -22.61 9.56 -13.56
N ALA A 547 -23.45 9.73 -12.53
CA ALA A 547 -24.37 10.87 -12.44
C ALA A 547 -23.62 12.20 -12.45
N GLY A 548 -22.57 12.33 -11.63
CA GLY A 548 -21.72 13.52 -11.58
C GLY A 548 -21.06 13.83 -12.92
N HIS A 549 -20.58 12.80 -13.62
CA HIS A 549 -20.02 12.94 -14.96
C HIS A 549 -21.06 13.41 -15.98
N LEU A 550 -22.25 12.79 -15.96
CA LEU A 550 -23.34 13.15 -16.85
C LEU A 550 -23.83 14.58 -16.61
N LEU A 551 -23.92 15.04 -15.36
CA LEU A 551 -24.28 16.43 -15.02
C LEU A 551 -23.27 17.46 -15.56
N ARG A 552 -21.97 17.13 -15.55
CA ARG A 552 -20.93 18.03 -16.10
C ARG A 552 -20.94 18.09 -17.62
N THR A 553 -21.25 16.97 -18.27
CA THR A 553 -21.20 16.84 -19.74
C THR A 553 -22.52 17.22 -20.41
N GLY A 554 -23.65 16.94 -19.76
CA GLY A 554 -25.00 17.28 -20.19
C GLY A 554 -25.59 16.44 -21.33
N SER A 555 -24.83 15.51 -21.92
CA SER A 555 -25.32 14.64 -22.99
C SER A 555 -24.50 13.37 -23.13
N ILE A 556 -25.08 12.39 -23.82
CA ILE A 556 -24.44 11.14 -24.21
C ILE A 556 -24.25 11.17 -25.72
N ASP A 557 -23.03 10.95 -26.19
CA ASP A 557 -22.70 10.93 -27.61
C ASP A 557 -23.19 9.63 -28.26
N THR A 558 -24.14 9.77 -29.17
CA THR A 558 -24.73 8.68 -29.96
C THR A 558 -24.15 8.59 -31.38
N SER A 559 -23.26 9.51 -31.77
CA SER A 559 -22.68 9.59 -33.12
C SER A 559 -21.48 8.65 -33.33
N ALA A 560 -20.76 8.35 -32.25
CA ALA A 560 -19.62 7.43 -32.25
C ALA A 560 -20.11 5.97 -32.23
N GLU A 561 -20.53 5.44 -33.38
CA GLU A 561 -20.64 3.99 -33.56
C GLU A 561 -19.23 3.39 -33.74
N ASN A 562 -18.67 2.80 -32.69
CA ASN A 562 -17.52 1.90 -32.83
C ASN A 562 -17.92 0.68 -33.70
N PRO A 563 -16.98 0.04 -34.43
CA PRO A 563 -17.28 -0.82 -35.57
C PRO A 563 -18.16 -2.00 -35.18
N ALA A 564 -19.03 -2.38 -36.14
CA ALA A 564 -20.00 -3.47 -36.15
C ALA A 564 -20.09 -4.31 -34.85
N PRO A 565 -21.22 -4.28 -34.11
CA PRO A 565 -21.42 -5.16 -32.98
C PRO A 565 -21.12 -6.61 -33.39
N ALA A 566 -20.35 -7.33 -32.57
CA ALA A 566 -20.26 -8.78 -32.69
C ALA A 566 -21.68 -9.37 -32.75
N GLU A 567 -21.91 -10.48 -33.46
CA GLU A 567 -23.26 -11.05 -33.71
C GLU A 567 -24.09 -11.32 -32.43
N SER A 568 -23.51 -11.17 -31.24
CA SER A 568 -24.13 -11.35 -29.91
C SER A 568 -24.38 -10.05 -29.13
N MET A 569 -24.02 -8.86 -29.66
CA MET A 569 -24.22 -7.58 -28.96
C MET A 569 -25.61 -7.00 -29.24
N PRO A 570 -26.26 -6.35 -28.25
CA PRO A 570 -27.54 -5.67 -28.46
C PRO A 570 -27.44 -4.60 -29.55
N THR A 571 -28.54 -4.35 -30.25
CA THR A 571 -28.57 -3.32 -31.30
C THR A 571 -28.37 -1.92 -30.70
N ALA A 572 -28.05 -0.92 -31.53
CA ALA A 572 -27.97 0.46 -31.05
C ALA A 572 -29.28 0.93 -30.41
N ALA A 573 -30.42 0.54 -30.96
CA ALA A 573 -31.74 0.84 -30.40
C ALA A 573 -31.94 0.20 -29.02
N ASP A 574 -31.56 -1.08 -28.86
CA ASP A 574 -31.65 -1.76 -27.56
C ASP A 574 -30.78 -1.08 -26.50
N ARG A 575 -29.54 -0.72 -26.85
CA ARG A 575 -28.63 -0.01 -25.94
C ARG A 575 -29.18 1.35 -25.54
N LYS A 576 -29.72 2.12 -26.49
CA LYS A 576 -30.39 3.40 -26.21
C LYS A 576 -31.56 3.21 -25.23
N MET A 577 -32.37 2.18 -25.42
CA MET A 577 -33.50 1.86 -24.53
C MET A 577 -33.04 1.52 -23.11
N THR A 578 -32.00 0.68 -22.97
CA THR A 578 -31.41 0.36 -21.67
C THR A 578 -30.87 1.59 -20.96
N VAL A 579 -30.11 2.43 -21.65
CA VAL A 579 -29.56 3.68 -21.08
C VAL A 579 -30.69 4.65 -20.72
N ALA A 580 -31.71 4.80 -21.57
CA ALA A 580 -32.85 5.65 -21.31
C ALA A 580 -33.59 5.26 -20.02
N LEU A 581 -33.90 3.97 -19.85
CA LEU A 581 -34.53 3.45 -18.64
C LEU A 581 -33.67 3.69 -17.39
N ALA A 582 -32.36 3.46 -17.49
CA ALA A 582 -31.44 3.72 -16.39
C ALA A 582 -31.41 5.21 -16.01
N VAL A 583 -31.37 6.11 -16.98
CA VAL A 583 -31.42 7.57 -16.75
C VAL A 583 -32.74 7.98 -16.11
N LEU A 584 -33.88 7.53 -16.65
CA LEU A 584 -35.20 7.87 -16.11
C LEU A 584 -35.38 7.36 -14.67
N ASN A 585 -34.82 6.21 -14.34
CA ASN A 585 -34.98 5.59 -13.01
C ASN A 585 -33.95 6.07 -11.98
N ALA A 586 -32.99 6.91 -12.37
CA ALA A 586 -31.92 7.40 -11.51
C ALA A 586 -32.34 8.55 -10.57
N SER A 587 -33.57 8.58 -10.04
CA SER A 587 -34.06 9.71 -9.23
C SER A 587 -33.27 9.95 -7.94
N SER A 588 -32.58 8.93 -7.42
CA SER A 588 -31.72 9.05 -6.23
C SER A 588 -30.41 9.80 -6.51
N THR A 589 -29.79 9.59 -7.67
CA THR A 589 -28.50 10.18 -8.06
C THR A 589 -28.66 11.38 -9.00
N LEU A 590 -29.75 11.42 -9.77
CA LEU A 590 -30.19 12.50 -10.66
C LEU A 590 -31.63 12.96 -10.30
N PRO A 591 -31.80 13.77 -9.24
CA PRO A 591 -33.14 14.15 -8.77
C PRO A 591 -33.95 14.99 -9.79
N ASP A 592 -33.30 15.74 -10.67
CA ASP A 592 -33.96 16.60 -11.64
C ASP A 592 -34.56 15.79 -12.80
N ALA A 593 -35.89 15.66 -12.82
CA ALA A 593 -36.65 14.99 -13.87
C ALA A 593 -36.52 15.68 -15.24
N ASP A 594 -36.35 17.01 -15.27
CA ASP A 594 -36.22 17.76 -16.52
C ASP A 594 -34.89 17.43 -17.20
N PHE A 595 -33.80 17.35 -16.42
CA PHE A 595 -32.50 16.88 -16.88
C PHE A 595 -32.54 15.42 -17.35
N ARG A 596 -33.13 14.50 -16.56
CA ARG A 596 -33.24 13.08 -16.94
C ARG A 596 -33.96 12.91 -18.28
N THR A 597 -35.10 13.58 -18.45
CA THR A 597 -35.86 13.53 -19.71
C THR A 597 -35.16 14.26 -20.87
N ASP A 598 -34.25 15.20 -20.60
CA ASP A 598 -33.47 15.95 -21.62
C ASP A 598 -32.39 15.08 -22.21
N VAL A 599 -31.69 14.34 -21.34
CA VAL A 599 -30.72 13.34 -21.77
C VAL A 599 -31.42 12.27 -22.60
N VAL A 600 -32.57 11.76 -22.16
CA VAL A 600 -33.31 10.69 -22.87
C VAL A 600 -33.86 11.15 -24.21
N GLU A 601 -34.42 12.37 -24.29
CA GLU A 601 -34.90 12.95 -25.55
C GLU A 601 -33.75 13.04 -26.58
N ARG A 602 -32.55 13.46 -26.15
CA ARG A 602 -31.36 13.53 -27.02
C ARG A 602 -30.82 12.17 -27.47
N LEU A 603 -31.20 11.08 -26.81
CA LEU A 603 -30.85 9.74 -27.30
C LEU A 603 -31.57 9.40 -28.60
N ASP A 604 -32.65 10.11 -28.97
CA ASP A 604 -33.41 9.90 -30.20
C ASP A 604 -33.86 8.44 -30.34
N LEU A 605 -34.78 8.05 -29.44
CA LEU A 605 -35.34 6.70 -29.38
C LEU A 605 -36.28 6.45 -30.57
N THR A 606 -36.20 5.25 -31.15
CA THR A 606 -37.09 4.85 -32.25
C THR A 606 -38.45 4.37 -31.76
N ASP A 607 -38.48 3.80 -30.56
CA ASP A 607 -39.64 3.18 -29.95
C ASP A 607 -39.95 3.83 -28.60
N TRP A 608 -41.22 3.80 -28.21
CA TRP A 608 -41.68 4.32 -26.93
C TRP A 608 -41.05 3.54 -25.77
N VAL A 609 -40.68 4.26 -24.71
CA VAL A 609 -40.27 3.63 -23.45
C VAL A 609 -41.50 2.98 -22.81
N ASP A 610 -41.38 1.70 -22.44
CA ASP A 610 -42.40 1.02 -21.64
C ASP A 610 -42.52 1.68 -20.27
N VAL A 611 -43.65 2.33 -20.03
CA VAL A 611 -43.91 3.06 -18.80
C VAL A 611 -43.82 2.17 -17.56
N THR A 612 -44.13 0.88 -17.68
CA THR A 612 -44.09 -0.06 -16.55
C THR A 612 -42.67 -0.31 -16.03
N ALA A 613 -41.66 -0.07 -16.88
CA ALA A 613 -40.25 -0.14 -16.53
C ALA A 613 -39.69 1.18 -15.96
N VAL A 614 -40.47 2.27 -15.99
CA VAL A 614 -40.11 3.55 -15.38
C VAL A 614 -40.56 3.58 -13.92
N THR A 615 -39.74 4.06 -13.00
CA THR A 615 -40.13 4.22 -11.59
C THR A 615 -41.09 5.40 -11.47
N ALA A 616 -42.31 5.13 -11.00
CA ALA A 616 -43.30 6.17 -10.78
C ALA A 616 -42.84 7.14 -9.66
N GLU A 617 -42.93 8.43 -9.92
CA GLU A 617 -42.59 9.49 -8.97
C GLU A 617 -43.62 10.63 -9.02
N HIS A 618 -43.70 11.39 -7.93
CA HIS A 618 -44.50 12.61 -7.88
C HIS A 618 -43.83 13.75 -8.64
N GLY A 619 -44.64 14.68 -9.15
CA GLY A 619 -44.18 15.92 -9.77
C GLY A 619 -44.20 15.86 -11.29
N ARG A 620 -43.16 16.42 -11.92
CA ARG A 620 -43.20 16.77 -13.35
C ARG A 620 -42.85 15.63 -14.31
N LEU A 621 -42.33 14.49 -13.84
CA LEU A 621 -41.83 13.42 -14.72
C LEU A 621 -42.88 12.96 -15.74
N LEU A 622 -44.09 12.64 -15.30
CA LEU A 622 -45.19 12.22 -16.19
C LEU A 622 -45.42 13.24 -17.32
N SER A 623 -45.53 14.53 -16.97
CA SER A 623 -45.76 15.58 -17.97
C SER A 623 -44.61 15.72 -18.97
N LEU A 624 -43.37 15.53 -18.51
CA LEU A 624 -42.18 15.63 -19.35
C LEU A 624 -42.05 14.42 -20.28
N LEU A 625 -42.37 13.22 -19.81
CA LEU A 625 -42.39 12.00 -20.63
C LEU A 625 -43.36 12.11 -21.82
N ILE A 626 -44.53 12.71 -21.60
CA ILE A 626 -45.52 12.96 -22.65
C ILE A 626 -45.05 14.09 -23.58
N MET A 627 -44.63 15.22 -23.01
CA MET A 627 -44.25 16.43 -23.75
C MET A 627 -43.07 16.21 -24.70
N ARG A 628 -42.11 15.38 -24.29
CA ARG A 628 -40.89 15.08 -25.06
C ARG A 628 -41.01 13.81 -25.88
N HIS A 629 -42.21 13.26 -26.00
CA HIS A 629 -42.48 12.05 -26.77
C HIS A 629 -41.55 10.87 -26.38
N ILE A 630 -41.38 10.63 -25.07
CA ILE A 630 -40.60 9.50 -24.54
C ILE A 630 -41.50 8.30 -24.25
N CYS A 631 -42.70 8.54 -23.71
CA CYS A 631 -43.74 7.53 -23.49
C CYS A 631 -44.99 7.85 -24.31
N GLU A 632 -45.75 6.81 -24.64
CA GLU A 632 -47.01 6.96 -25.34
C GLU A 632 -48.00 7.79 -24.49
N ASP A 633 -48.68 8.76 -25.10
CA ASP A 633 -49.76 9.52 -24.46
C ASP A 633 -51.01 8.63 -24.37
N SER A 634 -51.08 7.80 -23.32
CA SER A 634 -52.11 6.77 -23.16
C SER A 634 -52.63 6.65 -21.73
N ALA A 635 -53.77 6.00 -21.57
CA ALA A 635 -54.35 5.68 -20.27
C ALA A 635 -53.40 4.87 -19.38
N ALA A 636 -52.61 3.96 -19.97
CA ALA A 636 -51.65 3.14 -19.25
C ALA A 636 -50.53 4.00 -18.65
N THR A 637 -50.06 5.00 -19.39
CA THR A 637 -49.04 5.95 -18.91
C THR A 637 -49.54 6.76 -17.72
N PHE A 638 -50.78 7.26 -17.75
CA PHE A 638 -51.37 7.97 -16.60
C PHE A 638 -51.61 7.04 -15.40
N ALA A 639 -52.08 5.81 -15.63
CA ALA A 639 -52.39 4.86 -14.57
C ALA A 639 -51.16 4.39 -13.78
N HIS A 640 -49.97 4.46 -14.38
CA HIS A 640 -48.72 4.05 -13.74
C HIS A 640 -48.20 5.06 -12.70
N PHE A 641 -48.53 6.34 -12.86
CA PHE A 641 -48.04 7.42 -11.98
C PHE A 641 -49.05 7.78 -10.87
N PRO A 642 -48.60 8.42 -9.77
CA PRO A 642 -49.46 8.78 -8.64
C PRO A 642 -50.38 9.97 -8.96
N CYS A 643 -51.33 9.77 -9.87
CA CYS A 643 -52.25 10.80 -10.37
C CYS A 643 -53.30 11.27 -9.34
N GLN A 644 -53.32 10.72 -8.12
CA GLN A 644 -54.12 11.27 -7.02
C GLN A 644 -53.57 12.64 -6.55
N ASP A 645 -52.30 12.91 -6.83
CA ASP A 645 -51.69 14.21 -6.60
C ASP A 645 -51.96 15.16 -7.78
N TRP A 646 -52.70 16.25 -7.50
CA TRP A 646 -53.04 17.26 -8.51
C TRP A 646 -51.80 17.93 -9.11
N ASP A 647 -50.72 18.09 -8.34
CA ASP A 647 -49.49 18.73 -8.83
C ASP A 647 -48.74 17.85 -9.85
N THR A 648 -48.96 16.52 -9.79
CA THR A 648 -48.48 15.56 -10.80
C THR A 648 -49.42 15.48 -12.01
N LEU A 649 -50.72 15.39 -11.73
CA LEU A 649 -51.76 15.17 -12.74
C LEU A 649 -51.98 16.41 -13.63
N HIS A 650 -52.08 17.61 -13.06
CA HIS A 650 -52.43 18.81 -13.80
C HIS A 650 -51.44 19.15 -14.94
N PRO A 651 -50.11 19.16 -14.71
CA PRO A 651 -49.14 19.34 -15.80
C PRO A 651 -49.22 18.24 -16.86
N ALA A 652 -49.54 17.01 -16.46
CA ALA A 652 -49.67 15.89 -17.39
C ALA A 652 -50.91 16.03 -18.29
N ILE A 653 -52.05 16.46 -17.75
CA ILE A 653 -53.24 16.78 -18.55
C ILE A 653 -52.92 17.88 -19.56
N LEU A 654 -52.15 18.91 -19.17
CA LEU A 654 -51.75 19.99 -20.08
C LEU A 654 -50.79 19.53 -21.18
N ALA A 655 -49.93 18.55 -20.89
CA ALA A 655 -49.00 17.97 -21.85
C ALA A 655 -49.68 16.99 -22.83
N SER A 656 -50.76 16.34 -22.40
CA SER A 656 -51.48 15.33 -23.17
C SER A 656 -52.38 15.94 -24.25
N GLY A 657 -52.31 15.36 -25.45
CA GLY A 657 -53.21 15.70 -26.55
C GLY A 657 -54.46 14.83 -26.58
N THR A 658 -54.46 13.71 -25.88
CA THR A 658 -55.49 12.65 -25.98
C THR A 658 -56.17 12.31 -24.65
N PHE A 659 -55.84 13.00 -23.55
CA PHE A 659 -56.41 12.74 -22.22
C PHE A 659 -57.95 12.68 -22.20
N ALA A 660 -58.61 13.53 -22.99
CA ALA A 660 -60.07 13.57 -23.09
C ALA A 660 -60.70 12.28 -23.66
N ASP A 661 -59.92 11.45 -24.37
CA ASP A 661 -60.40 10.23 -25.00
C ASP A 661 -60.44 9.04 -24.01
N PHE A 662 -59.62 9.07 -22.96
CA PHE A 662 -59.47 7.96 -22.02
C PHE A 662 -59.69 8.32 -20.54
N VAL A 663 -59.94 9.60 -20.23
CA VAL A 663 -60.25 10.05 -18.87
C VAL A 663 -61.37 9.20 -18.26
N ASN A 664 -61.12 8.69 -17.05
CA ASN A 664 -62.03 7.80 -16.34
C ASN A 664 -61.98 8.05 -14.82
N PRO A 665 -62.97 7.56 -14.05
CA PRO A 665 -63.06 7.83 -12.62
C PRO A 665 -61.90 7.26 -11.77
N ASP A 666 -61.13 6.29 -12.27
CA ASP A 666 -59.98 5.75 -11.54
C ASP A 666 -58.78 6.71 -11.61
N LEU A 667 -58.69 7.54 -12.67
CA LEU A 667 -57.66 8.56 -12.85
C LEU A 667 -58.00 9.91 -12.20
N LEU A 668 -59.28 10.21 -12.03
CA LEU A 668 -59.77 11.47 -11.46
C LEU A 668 -60.67 11.19 -10.25
N ASP A 669 -60.12 11.37 -9.06
CA ASP A 669 -60.91 11.34 -7.84
C ASP A 669 -61.81 12.59 -7.71
N GLU A 670 -62.75 12.56 -6.77
CA GLU A 670 -63.74 13.64 -6.59
C GLU A 670 -63.08 14.99 -6.29
N HIS A 671 -61.92 15.01 -5.62
CA HIS A 671 -61.17 16.23 -5.35
C HIS A 671 -60.50 16.78 -6.62
N SER A 672 -59.90 15.92 -7.44
CA SER A 672 -59.29 16.28 -8.73
C SER A 672 -60.34 16.77 -9.72
N VAL A 673 -61.57 16.25 -9.67
CA VAL A 673 -62.71 16.76 -10.46
C VAL A 673 -63.06 18.21 -10.08
N GLU A 674 -63.10 18.53 -8.78
CA GLU A 674 -63.27 19.91 -8.31
C GLU A 674 -62.16 20.82 -8.85
N ARG A 675 -60.90 20.37 -8.74
CA ARG A 675 -59.72 21.12 -9.21
C ARG A 675 -59.73 21.31 -10.72
N LEU A 676 -60.16 20.30 -11.48
CA LEU A 676 -60.28 20.36 -12.94
C LEU A 676 -61.27 21.44 -13.37
N PHE A 677 -62.45 21.54 -12.74
CA PHE A 677 -63.46 22.53 -13.10
C PHE A 677 -63.19 23.94 -12.55
N THR A 678 -62.41 24.05 -11.47
CA THR A 678 -61.99 25.37 -10.94
C THR A 678 -60.77 25.96 -11.65
N THR A 679 -60.02 25.15 -12.38
CA THR A 679 -58.85 25.59 -13.14
C THR A 679 -59.25 26.06 -14.54
N ASN A 680 -58.84 27.29 -14.88
CA ASN A 680 -59.10 27.87 -16.19
C ASN A 680 -57.96 27.54 -17.17
N GLY A 681 -58.30 27.07 -18.38
CA GLY A 681 -57.32 26.87 -19.44
C GLY A 681 -57.95 26.21 -20.66
N SER A 682 -57.68 26.73 -21.86
CA SER A 682 -58.25 26.17 -23.10
C SER A 682 -57.78 24.73 -23.37
N ALA A 683 -56.60 24.35 -22.88
CA ALA A 683 -56.08 22.99 -22.98
C ALA A 683 -56.89 21.97 -22.16
N LEU A 684 -57.60 22.41 -21.10
CA LEU A 684 -58.40 21.54 -20.25
C LEU A 684 -59.84 21.34 -20.77
N THR A 685 -60.28 22.16 -21.73
CA THR A 685 -61.70 22.22 -22.15
C THR A 685 -62.22 20.88 -22.68
N ALA A 686 -61.40 20.13 -23.41
CA ALA A 686 -61.80 18.81 -23.93
C ALA A 686 -62.07 17.83 -22.78
N ALA A 687 -61.13 17.73 -21.83
CA ALA A 687 -61.26 16.89 -20.64
C ALA A 687 -62.42 17.32 -19.75
N GLN A 688 -62.56 18.63 -19.48
CA GLN A 688 -63.67 19.21 -18.73
C GLN A 688 -65.02 18.86 -19.37
N THR A 689 -65.11 18.89 -20.71
CA THR A 689 -66.33 18.54 -21.43
C THR A 689 -66.66 17.05 -21.30
N THR A 690 -65.67 16.16 -21.47
CA THR A 690 -65.87 14.71 -21.30
C THR A 690 -66.32 14.36 -19.88
N VAL A 691 -65.66 14.92 -18.85
CA VAL A 691 -66.03 14.69 -17.44
C VAL A 691 -67.43 15.23 -17.16
N LEU A 692 -67.79 16.39 -17.73
CA LEU A 692 -69.12 16.99 -17.55
C LEU A 692 -70.25 16.17 -18.19
N GLN A 693 -69.98 15.50 -19.32
CA GLN A 693 -70.94 14.61 -19.99
C GLN A 693 -71.18 13.31 -19.24
N SER A 694 -70.21 12.86 -18.44
CA SER A 694 -70.28 11.62 -17.65
C SER A 694 -70.22 11.88 -16.14
N LEU A 695 -70.71 13.05 -15.69
CA LEU A 695 -70.52 13.58 -14.34
C LEU A 695 -70.94 12.60 -13.22
N GLU A 696 -71.98 11.80 -13.46
CA GLU A 696 -72.43 10.76 -12.52
C GLU A 696 -71.35 9.73 -12.19
N ALA A 697 -70.56 9.32 -13.18
CA ALA A 697 -69.51 8.32 -13.01
C ALA A 697 -68.30 8.86 -12.21
N PHE A 698 -68.00 10.15 -12.34
CA PHE A 698 -66.86 10.82 -11.69
C PHE A 698 -67.17 11.34 -10.28
N THR A 699 -68.44 11.34 -9.85
CA THR A 699 -68.86 11.86 -8.53
C THR A 699 -69.73 10.89 -7.76
N PRO A 700 -69.39 9.59 -7.65
CA PRO A 700 -70.29 8.55 -7.13
C PRO A 700 -70.79 8.82 -5.70
N HIS A 701 -70.02 9.51 -4.86
CA HIS A 701 -70.29 9.74 -3.43
C HIS A 701 -70.71 11.18 -3.13
N THR A 702 -71.87 11.63 -3.65
CA THR A 702 -72.51 12.93 -3.32
C THR A 702 -71.51 14.08 -3.09
N ALA A 703 -70.50 14.22 -3.96
CA ALA A 703 -69.35 15.11 -3.77
C ALA A 703 -69.73 16.58 -3.97
N PRO A 704 -70.04 17.36 -2.91
CA PRO A 704 -70.72 18.63 -3.09
C PRO A 704 -69.82 19.67 -3.75
N ALA A 705 -68.53 19.69 -3.41
CA ALA A 705 -67.57 20.64 -3.96
C ALA A 705 -67.32 20.42 -5.46
N ALA A 706 -67.11 19.17 -5.88
CA ALA A 706 -66.94 18.80 -7.28
C ALA A 706 -68.18 19.11 -8.14
N LEU A 707 -69.37 18.76 -7.64
CA LEU A 707 -70.64 19.04 -8.31
C LEU A 707 -70.94 20.54 -8.39
N LEU A 708 -70.59 21.30 -7.35
CA LEU A 708 -70.68 22.77 -7.34
C LEU A 708 -69.75 23.39 -8.40
N ALA A 709 -68.50 22.92 -8.47
CA ALA A 709 -67.52 23.38 -9.45
C ALA A 709 -67.95 23.06 -10.88
N ALA A 710 -68.43 21.84 -11.14
CA ALA A 710 -68.97 21.43 -12.43
C ALA A 710 -70.19 22.28 -12.84
N GLY A 711 -71.10 22.57 -11.90
CA GLY A 711 -72.25 23.43 -12.14
C GLY A 711 -71.87 24.88 -12.49
N ARG A 712 -70.88 25.45 -11.79
CA ARG A 712 -70.34 26.78 -12.11
C ARG A 712 -69.68 26.80 -13.49
N TYR A 713 -68.82 25.82 -13.77
CA TYR A 713 -68.17 25.70 -15.07
C TYR A 713 -69.17 25.59 -16.22
N ALA A 714 -70.25 24.81 -16.05
CA ALA A 714 -71.31 24.70 -17.06
C ALA A 714 -72.02 26.04 -17.32
N ILE A 715 -72.28 26.83 -16.28
CA ILE A 715 -72.87 28.18 -16.42
C ILE A 715 -71.89 29.11 -17.15
N ASP A 716 -70.65 29.16 -16.69
CA ASP A 716 -69.63 30.08 -17.19
C ASP A 716 -69.27 29.81 -18.66
N THR A 717 -69.28 28.54 -19.07
CA THR A 717 -69.04 28.12 -20.46
C THR A 717 -70.30 28.06 -21.32
N GLY A 718 -71.49 28.28 -20.73
CA GLY A 718 -72.77 28.14 -21.41
C GLY A 718 -73.12 26.70 -21.82
N HIS A 719 -72.48 25.70 -21.23
CA HIS A 719 -72.74 24.28 -21.48
C HIS A 719 -74.06 23.86 -20.82
N ARG A 720 -74.92 23.17 -21.57
CA ARG A 720 -76.25 22.74 -21.07
C ARG A 720 -76.17 21.34 -20.49
N LEU A 721 -76.46 21.22 -19.19
CA LEU A 721 -76.52 19.94 -18.49
C LEU A 721 -77.89 19.27 -18.67
N ALA A 722 -77.91 17.94 -18.76
CA ALA A 722 -79.15 17.18 -18.75
C ALA A 722 -79.83 17.28 -17.38
N ALA A 723 -81.16 17.17 -17.34
CA ALA A 723 -81.96 17.29 -16.12
C ALA A 723 -81.48 16.38 -14.96
N PRO A 724 -81.08 15.12 -15.17
CA PRO A 724 -80.54 14.26 -14.10
C PRO A 724 -79.26 14.80 -13.46
N HIS A 725 -78.36 15.41 -14.25
CA HIS A 725 -77.13 16.02 -13.71
C HIS A 725 -77.44 17.28 -12.90
N ILE A 726 -78.42 18.08 -13.33
CA ILE A 726 -78.87 19.26 -12.58
C ILE A 726 -79.54 18.83 -11.26
N GLU A 727 -80.35 17.77 -11.28
CA GLU A 727 -80.94 17.20 -10.06
C GLU A 727 -79.85 16.72 -9.09
N ARG A 728 -78.83 16.02 -9.59
CA ARG A 728 -77.68 15.55 -8.79
C ARG A 728 -76.93 16.72 -8.15
N ILE A 729 -76.66 17.78 -8.92
CA ILE A 729 -76.03 19.00 -8.38
C ILE A 729 -76.92 19.64 -7.31
N ALA A 730 -78.23 19.76 -7.54
CA ALA A 730 -79.17 20.34 -6.59
C ALA A 730 -79.25 19.53 -5.28
N ALA A 731 -79.33 18.20 -5.37
CA ALA A 731 -79.39 17.28 -4.25
C ALA A 731 -78.09 17.25 -3.42
N ALA A 732 -76.93 17.41 -4.04
CA ALA A 732 -75.66 17.43 -3.32
C ALA A 732 -75.34 18.80 -2.71
N THR A 733 -75.50 19.88 -3.49
CA THR A 733 -75.04 21.22 -3.11
C THR A 733 -76.06 22.03 -2.32
N HIS A 734 -77.35 21.74 -2.51
CA HIS A 734 -78.47 22.53 -1.99
C HIS A 734 -78.37 24.03 -2.38
N ASP A 735 -77.62 24.38 -3.42
CA ASP A 735 -77.36 25.78 -3.83
C ASP A 735 -78.45 26.27 -4.78
N PRO A 736 -79.31 27.22 -4.36
CA PRO A 736 -80.39 27.72 -5.20
C PRO A 736 -79.89 28.57 -6.38
N VAL A 737 -78.76 29.27 -6.24
CA VAL A 737 -78.27 30.19 -7.27
C VAL A 737 -77.81 29.41 -8.49
N ILE A 738 -76.96 28.40 -8.29
CA ILE A 738 -76.44 27.56 -9.37
C ILE A 738 -77.56 26.70 -9.97
N THR A 739 -78.39 26.09 -9.12
CA THR A 739 -79.48 25.23 -9.59
C THR A 739 -80.47 25.99 -10.48
N ILE A 740 -80.86 27.21 -10.09
CA ILE A 740 -81.83 28.01 -10.86
C ILE A 740 -81.20 28.53 -12.15
N ALA A 741 -79.91 28.89 -12.14
CA ALA A 741 -79.20 29.26 -13.35
C ALA A 741 -79.12 28.09 -14.36
N LEU A 742 -78.76 26.88 -13.90
CA LEU A 742 -78.72 25.67 -14.72
C LEU A 742 -80.09 25.30 -15.30
N VAL A 743 -81.15 25.30 -14.47
CA VAL A 743 -82.52 25.03 -14.93
C VAL A 743 -82.99 26.09 -15.93
N SER A 744 -82.67 27.36 -15.71
CA SER A 744 -83.06 28.46 -16.59
C SER A 744 -82.36 28.41 -17.95
N ALA A 745 -81.18 27.79 -18.04
CA ALA A 745 -80.45 27.59 -19.28
C ALA A 745 -81.09 26.53 -20.21
N LEU A 746 -81.98 25.67 -19.68
CA LEU A 746 -82.66 24.63 -20.46
C LEU A 746 -83.96 25.12 -21.10
N PRO A 747 -84.18 24.91 -22.42
CA PRO A 747 -85.44 25.21 -23.09
C PRO A 747 -86.58 24.29 -22.65
N ALA A 748 -87.82 24.71 -22.95
CA ALA A 748 -89.05 23.95 -22.69
C ALA A 748 -89.06 22.53 -23.29
N SER A 749 -88.33 22.32 -24.38
CA SER A 749 -88.25 21.03 -25.06
C SER A 749 -87.29 20.02 -24.40
N GLN A 750 -86.44 20.45 -23.46
CA GLN A 750 -85.39 19.61 -22.87
C GLN A 750 -85.64 19.23 -21.41
N ILE A 751 -86.61 19.86 -20.74
CA ILE A 751 -86.99 19.53 -19.36
C ILE A 751 -88.46 19.88 -19.12
N ALA A 752 -89.23 18.95 -18.55
CA ALA A 752 -90.63 19.17 -18.23
C ALA A 752 -90.81 19.91 -16.89
N ALA A 753 -91.90 20.66 -16.70
CA ALA A 753 -92.19 21.30 -15.41
C ALA A 753 -92.17 20.34 -14.20
N ALA A 754 -92.54 19.07 -14.38
CA ALA A 754 -92.48 18.08 -13.31
C ALA A 754 -91.04 17.78 -12.86
N GLU A 755 -90.10 17.68 -13.80
CA GLU A 755 -88.67 17.48 -13.51
C GLU A 755 -88.08 18.74 -12.87
N ILE A 756 -88.52 19.93 -13.29
CA ILE A 756 -88.15 21.19 -12.63
C ILE A 756 -88.60 21.20 -11.17
N GLU A 757 -89.86 20.82 -10.89
CA GLU A 757 -90.39 20.73 -9.52
C GLU A 757 -89.60 19.73 -8.67
N GLN A 758 -89.22 18.59 -9.27
CA GLN A 758 -88.39 17.57 -8.63
C GLN A 758 -86.99 18.10 -8.28
N ILE A 759 -86.29 18.75 -9.22
CA ILE A 759 -84.97 19.38 -8.98
C ILE A 759 -85.07 20.42 -7.85
N LEU A 760 -86.07 21.29 -7.90
CA LEU A 760 -86.24 22.37 -6.91
C LEU A 760 -86.66 21.84 -5.53
N SER A 761 -87.17 20.62 -5.43
CA SER A 761 -87.53 20.00 -4.15
C SER A 761 -86.31 19.64 -3.28
N HIS A 762 -85.12 19.55 -3.89
CA HIS A 762 -83.86 19.34 -3.18
C HIS A 762 -83.26 20.63 -2.59
N LEU A 763 -83.78 21.80 -2.96
CA LEU A 763 -83.29 23.08 -2.47
C LEU A 763 -83.90 23.45 -1.10
N PRO A 764 -83.22 24.28 -0.29
CA PRO A 764 -83.67 24.64 1.06
C PRO A 764 -84.93 25.54 1.07
N ASP A 765 -85.43 25.85 2.27
CA ASP A 765 -86.49 26.85 2.50
C ASP A 765 -87.82 26.60 1.76
N ASN A 766 -88.19 27.52 0.86
CA ASN A 766 -89.50 27.60 0.24
C ASN A 766 -89.56 26.92 -1.13
N TYR A 767 -88.42 26.47 -1.69
CA TYR A 767 -88.40 25.81 -3.00
C TYR A 767 -89.19 24.48 -3.01
N PRO A 768 -89.17 23.62 -1.97
CA PRO A 768 -89.97 22.38 -1.96
C PRO A 768 -91.48 22.62 -1.99
N LYS A 769 -91.95 23.80 -1.57
CA LYS A 769 -93.37 24.17 -1.60
C LYS A 769 -93.92 24.33 -3.02
N LEU A 770 -93.06 24.40 -4.04
CA LEU A 770 -93.47 24.39 -5.45
C LEU A 770 -94.16 23.08 -5.86
N ASN A 771 -93.82 21.96 -5.22
CA ASN A 771 -94.40 20.63 -5.49
C ASN A 771 -95.66 20.34 -4.66
N GLN A 772 -96.18 21.33 -3.91
CA GLN A 772 -97.36 21.18 -3.06
C GLN A 772 -98.53 22.01 -3.62
N PRO A 773 -99.70 21.42 -3.88
CA PRO A 773 -100.83 22.14 -4.45
C PRO A 773 -101.39 23.17 -3.48
N GLY A 774 -101.77 24.35 -3.99
CA GLY A 774 -102.43 25.43 -3.24
C GLY A 774 -101.56 26.17 -2.21
N GLN A 775 -100.25 26.00 -2.20
CA GLN A 775 -99.33 26.68 -1.28
C GLN A 775 -99.02 28.11 -1.72
N SER A 776 -98.78 28.99 -0.75
CA SER A 776 -98.31 30.37 -0.99
C SER A 776 -97.04 30.68 -0.20
N PHE A 777 -95.98 31.11 -0.89
CA PHE A 777 -94.65 31.35 -0.29
C PHE A 777 -93.88 32.44 -1.06
N THR A 778 -92.64 32.73 -0.66
CA THR A 778 -91.82 33.76 -1.31
C THR A 778 -90.45 33.26 -1.78
N LEU A 779 -90.07 33.67 -3.00
CA LEU A 779 -88.77 33.42 -3.62
C LEU A 779 -88.04 34.74 -3.95
N PRO A 780 -86.70 34.74 -4.12
CA PRO A 780 -85.95 35.89 -4.60
C PRO A 780 -86.54 36.50 -5.89
N ALA A 781 -86.44 37.83 -6.03
CA ALA A 781 -86.98 38.58 -7.16
C ALA A 781 -85.92 39.01 -8.19
N ASP A 782 -85.17 38.05 -8.73
CA ASP A 782 -84.25 38.26 -9.84
C ASP A 782 -84.82 37.76 -11.19
N ASP A 783 -84.08 38.01 -12.27
CA ASP A 783 -84.53 37.68 -13.62
C ASP A 783 -84.55 36.17 -13.90
N LEU A 784 -83.67 35.39 -13.28
CA LEU A 784 -83.66 33.93 -13.40
C LEU A 784 -84.93 33.33 -12.76
N HIS A 785 -85.27 33.76 -11.55
CA HIS A 785 -86.50 33.36 -10.86
C HIS A 785 -87.75 33.82 -11.59
N ARG A 786 -87.74 35.03 -12.18
CA ARG A 786 -88.84 35.52 -13.02
C ARG A 786 -89.05 34.63 -14.24
N GLY A 787 -87.97 34.26 -14.94
CA GLY A 787 -88.00 33.37 -16.09
C GLY A 787 -88.56 32.00 -15.74
N LEU A 788 -88.04 31.40 -14.68
CA LEU A 788 -88.48 30.11 -14.14
C LEU A 788 -89.97 30.11 -13.76
N LEU A 789 -90.43 31.09 -12.97
CA LEU A 789 -91.84 31.18 -12.54
C LEU A 789 -92.80 31.47 -13.69
N THR A 790 -92.38 32.25 -14.69
CA THR A 790 -93.16 32.50 -15.90
C THR A 790 -93.37 31.20 -16.70
N ARG A 791 -92.32 30.38 -16.81
CA ARG A 791 -92.39 29.07 -17.44
C ARG A 791 -93.32 28.12 -16.68
N LEU A 792 -93.15 27.98 -15.37
CA LEU A 792 -94.01 27.13 -14.53
C LEU A 792 -95.48 27.59 -14.54
N LYS A 793 -95.74 28.90 -14.68
CA LYS A 793 -97.10 29.42 -14.86
C LYS A 793 -97.70 29.02 -16.21
N ARG A 794 -96.93 29.12 -17.30
CA ARG A 794 -97.37 28.71 -18.65
C ARG A 794 -97.68 27.22 -18.71
N GLU A 795 -96.89 26.40 -18.01
CA GLU A 795 -97.03 24.95 -17.95
C GLU A 795 -98.07 24.50 -16.89
N GLY A 796 -98.77 25.45 -16.27
CA GLY A 796 -99.93 25.17 -15.40
C GLY A 796 -99.59 24.67 -14.00
N ARG A 797 -98.36 24.88 -13.51
CA ARG A 797 -97.91 24.53 -12.15
C ARG A 797 -98.06 25.67 -11.15
N VAL A 798 -97.79 26.90 -11.59
CA VAL A 798 -97.97 28.13 -10.80
C VAL A 798 -99.24 28.83 -11.24
N GLU A 799 -100.16 29.13 -10.34
CA GLU A 799 -101.39 29.87 -10.65
C GLU A 799 -101.08 31.36 -10.91
N LYS A 800 -100.34 31.98 -9.98
CA LYS A 800 -99.91 33.37 -10.08
C LYS A 800 -98.65 33.60 -9.25
N PHE A 801 -97.85 34.57 -9.68
CA PHE A 801 -96.80 35.15 -8.85
C PHE A 801 -96.78 36.67 -9.00
N VAL A 802 -96.52 37.39 -7.92
CA VAL A 802 -96.55 38.86 -7.88
C VAL A 802 -95.30 39.40 -7.18
N HIS A 803 -94.67 40.41 -7.76
CA HIS A 803 -93.53 41.09 -7.15
C HIS A 803 -93.97 41.97 -5.97
N ARG A 804 -93.54 41.63 -4.74
CA ARG A 804 -93.79 42.46 -3.56
C ARG A 804 -92.63 43.44 -3.37
N ARG A 805 -92.83 44.68 -3.82
CA ARG A 805 -91.83 45.77 -3.72
C ARG A 805 -91.33 46.01 -2.29
N ALA A 806 -92.18 45.80 -1.28
CA ALA A 806 -91.82 46.00 0.13
C ALA A 806 -90.80 44.99 0.67
N THR A 807 -90.74 43.78 0.12
CA THR A 807 -89.84 42.70 0.57
C THR A 807 -88.79 42.33 -0.46
N GLY A 808 -88.81 42.91 -1.66
CA GLY A 808 -87.91 42.55 -2.76
C GLY A 808 -88.01 41.08 -3.19
N ARG A 809 -89.19 40.47 -3.09
CA ARG A 809 -89.41 39.02 -3.33
C ARG A 809 -90.65 38.77 -4.20
N PHE A 810 -90.67 37.66 -4.94
CA PHE A 810 -91.87 37.17 -5.60
C PHE A 810 -92.73 36.40 -4.60
N SER A 811 -94.00 36.77 -4.47
CA SER A 811 -95.03 35.97 -3.80
C SER A 811 -95.60 34.99 -4.82
N VAL A 812 -95.44 33.70 -4.61
CA VAL A 812 -95.82 32.63 -5.55
C VAL A 812 -96.98 31.84 -4.95
N THR A 813 -98.00 31.52 -5.77
CA THR A 813 -99.12 30.62 -5.43
C THR A 813 -99.14 29.46 -6.42
N THR A 814 -99.00 28.23 -5.92
CA THR A 814 -99.09 27.01 -6.73
C THR A 814 -100.54 26.71 -7.09
N LYS A 815 -100.75 26.07 -8.25
CA LYS A 815 -102.10 25.71 -8.71
C LYS A 815 -102.69 24.62 -7.79
N THR A 816 -103.98 24.75 -7.48
CA THR A 816 -104.74 23.82 -6.65
C THR A 816 -104.99 22.48 -7.33
#